data_AF-A0A1C6H762-F1
#
_entry.id   AF-A0A1C6H762-F1
#
_cell.length_a   1.000
_cell.length_b   1.000
_cell.length_c   1.000
_cell.angle_alpha   90.00
_cell.angle_beta   90.00
_cell.angle_gamma   90.00
#
_symmetry.space_group_name_H-M   'P 1'
#
loop_
_entity.id
_entity.type
_entity.pdbx_description
1 polymer ?
#
loop_
_entity_poly.entity_id
_entity_poly.type
_entity_poly.pdbx_seq_one_letter_code
_entity_poly.pdbx_strand_id
1 'polypeptide(L)'
;MTLFTAKKNRQADKDGKQTPPVKARRKLSRAEKKQIEAAIARANRTDRKEKSAQDSIPYERMWPDGICRVSECHYTKTIQFQDINYQLSQNEDKSAIFDGWCDFLNYFDSSISFQLSFLNLAASKETFASAISIPPQEDDFDSIRAEYTQMLQNQLAKGNNGLIKTKYLTFGIDADNIRSAKPRLERIETDILNNFKRLGVSAEVLNGMARLAQLHGIFHMDEQVPFCFSWDWLAPSGLSTKDFIAPTSFEFRTGKQFRMGKKYGTVSFLQILAPELNDRMLADFLDMESSLIVNLHIQSVDQVKAIKTVKRKITDLDRSKIEEQKKAVRAGYDMDIIPSDLATYGAEAKKLLQDLQSRNERMFLVTFLVLNTADNPRQLGNNIFQASSIAQKYNCQLTRLDFQQEEGLMSSLPLGLNQIEIQRGLTTSSTAIFVPFTTQELFQNGKEALYYGINALSNNLIMVDRKLLKNPNGLILGTPGSGKSFSAKREIANCFLLTNDDIIICDPEAEYAPLVERLHGQVIKISPTSGDYINPMDLNLDYSDDESPLSLKSDFILSLCELIVGGKEGLQPVQKTIIDRCVRMVYQNYLNDPRPENMPVLEDLYDLLRTQEEKEAQYIATALEIYVTGSLNVFNHRTNVNIQNRIVCYDIKELGKQLKKIGMLVVQDQVWNRVTINRAAHKSTRYYIDEMHLLLKEEQTAAYTVEIWKRFRKWGGIPTGEQVCFLFMRLENQTTPY
;
A
#
# COMPACT_ATOMS: atom_id res chain seq x y z
N MET A 1 10.18 -40.99 -82.00
CA MET A 1 11.03 -42.13 -81.59
C MET A 1 10.91 -42.26 -80.08
N THR A 2 10.00 -43.13 -79.59
CA THR A 2 10.29 -44.49 -79.09
C THR A 2 11.18 -44.46 -77.84
N LEU A 3 10.87 -45.03 -76.67
CA LEU A 3 9.89 -46.03 -76.22
C LEU A 3 9.77 -45.98 -74.66
N PHE A 4 8.56 -46.23 -74.14
CA PHE A 4 8.20 -47.15 -73.02
C PHE A 4 8.51 -46.75 -71.54
N THR A 5 7.50 -46.36 -70.73
CA THR A 5 6.55 -47.15 -69.86
C THR A 5 7.16 -47.69 -68.56
N ALA A 6 6.52 -47.75 -67.39
CA ALA A 6 5.24 -47.26 -66.87
C ALA A 6 5.16 -47.66 -65.37
N LYS A 7 4.47 -46.87 -64.53
CA LYS A 7 3.40 -47.35 -63.64
C LYS A 7 2.66 -46.15 -63.00
N LYS A 8 1.39 -46.04 -63.36
CA LYS A 8 0.38 -45.12 -62.82
C LYS A 8 -0.14 -45.66 -61.48
N ASN A 9 -0.39 -44.77 -60.52
CA ASN A 9 -1.77 -44.42 -60.16
C ASN A 9 -1.83 -43.06 -59.44
N ARG A 10 -2.63 -42.17 -60.03
CA ARG A 10 -2.96 -40.81 -59.57
C ARG A 10 -4.22 -40.87 -58.69
N GLN A 11 -4.22 -40.10 -57.61
CA GLN A 11 -5.41 -39.45 -57.03
C GLN A 11 -4.86 -38.23 -56.26
N ALA A 12 -4.79 -37.05 -56.87
CA ALA A 12 -5.82 -36.01 -56.93
C ALA A 12 -5.94 -35.24 -55.60
N ASP A 13 -5.20 -34.12 -55.55
CA ASP A 13 -5.30 -33.05 -54.55
C ASP A 13 -6.70 -32.45 -54.46
N LYS A 14 -7.15 -32.21 -53.22
CA LYS A 14 -8.16 -31.20 -52.88
C LYS A 14 -7.86 -30.60 -51.51
N ASP A 15 -7.78 -29.28 -51.50
CA ASP A 15 -7.70 -28.40 -50.34
C ASP A 15 -8.76 -28.70 -49.27
N GLY A 16 -8.33 -28.68 -48.01
CA GLY A 16 -9.18 -28.81 -46.83
C GLY A 16 -8.57 -28.09 -45.62
N LYS A 17 -9.12 -26.90 -45.33
CA LYS A 17 -9.11 -26.12 -44.07
C LYS A 17 -8.30 -26.74 -42.91
N GLN A 18 -7.20 -26.09 -42.53
CA GLN A 18 -6.47 -26.38 -41.29
C GLN A 18 -7.29 -25.96 -40.07
N THR A 19 -7.84 -26.95 -39.35
CA THR A 19 -8.25 -26.83 -37.94
C THR A 19 -7.01 -26.61 -37.06
N PRO A 20 -7.05 -25.71 -36.05
CA PRO A 20 -5.95 -25.55 -35.11
C PRO A 20 -5.78 -26.81 -34.24
N PRO A 21 -4.56 -27.15 -33.80
CA PRO A 21 -4.29 -28.41 -33.14
C PRO A 21 -4.95 -28.47 -31.76
N VAL A 22 -5.59 -29.60 -31.48
CA VAL A 22 -6.17 -29.95 -30.17
C VAL A 22 -5.06 -29.87 -29.13
N LYS A 23 -5.21 -28.98 -28.12
CA LYS A 23 -4.30 -28.89 -26.97
C LYS A 23 -4.11 -30.28 -26.35
N ALA A 24 -2.88 -30.78 -26.39
CA ALA A 24 -2.50 -32.04 -25.76
C ALA A 24 -2.86 -31.98 -24.25
N ARG A 25 -3.58 -32.99 -23.76
CA ARG A 25 -3.91 -33.14 -22.33
C ARG A 25 -2.62 -33.20 -21.51
N ARG A 26 -2.39 -32.17 -20.69
CA ARG A 26 -1.31 -32.13 -19.69
C ARG A 26 -1.39 -33.37 -18.79
N LYS A 27 -0.30 -34.14 -18.71
CA LYS A 27 -0.18 -35.25 -17.76
C LYS A 27 0.11 -34.68 -16.36
N LEU A 28 -0.74 -35.02 -15.38
CA LEU A 28 -0.60 -34.60 -13.99
C LEU A 28 0.70 -35.14 -13.37
N SER A 29 1.39 -34.29 -12.60
CA SER A 29 2.57 -34.65 -11.83
C SER A 29 2.22 -35.58 -10.66
N ARG A 30 3.21 -36.26 -10.08
CA ARG A 30 3.02 -37.19 -8.95
C ARG A 30 2.44 -36.48 -7.70
N ALA A 31 2.83 -35.23 -7.46
CA ALA A 31 2.30 -34.41 -6.37
C ALA A 31 0.84 -34.03 -6.59
N GLU A 32 0.48 -33.60 -7.81
CA GLU A 32 -0.90 -33.27 -8.18
C GLU A 32 -1.81 -34.50 -8.08
N LYS A 33 -1.33 -35.67 -8.51
CA LYS A 33 -2.08 -36.93 -8.38
C LYS A 33 -2.41 -37.27 -6.93
N LYS A 34 -1.45 -37.12 -6.02
CA LYS A 34 -1.64 -37.40 -4.59
C LYS A 34 -2.65 -36.43 -3.94
N GLN A 35 -2.63 -35.16 -4.35
CA GLN A 35 -3.62 -34.16 -3.89
C GLN A 35 -5.02 -34.45 -4.43
N ILE A 36 -5.12 -34.79 -5.72
CA ILE A 36 -6.38 -35.18 -6.36
C ILE A 36 -6.94 -36.46 -5.72
N GLU A 37 -6.10 -37.46 -5.45
CA GLU A 37 -6.51 -38.69 -4.74
C GLU A 37 -7.05 -38.39 -3.33
N ALA A 38 -6.43 -37.47 -2.60
CA ALA A 38 -6.92 -37.04 -1.28
C ALA A 38 -8.27 -36.31 -1.38
N ALA A 39 -8.47 -35.49 -2.41
CA ALA A 39 -9.74 -34.81 -2.65
C ALA A 39 -10.85 -35.78 -3.10
N ILE A 40 -10.54 -36.73 -3.99
CA ILE A 40 -11.47 -37.79 -4.42
C ILE A 40 -11.85 -38.71 -3.25
N ALA A 41 -10.90 -39.07 -2.38
CA ALA A 41 -11.19 -39.88 -1.19
C ALA A 41 -12.13 -39.18 -0.20
N ARG A 42 -12.11 -37.84 -0.15
CA ARG A 42 -13.08 -37.03 0.62
C ARG A 42 -14.44 -37.00 -0.07
N ALA A 43 -14.47 -36.81 -1.39
CA ALA A 43 -15.69 -36.74 -2.19
C ALA A 43 -16.44 -38.08 -2.29
N ASN A 44 -15.75 -39.22 -2.27
CA ASN A 44 -16.36 -40.55 -2.37
C ASN A 44 -16.95 -41.08 -1.04
N ARG A 45 -16.89 -40.31 0.05
CA ARG A 45 -17.51 -40.68 1.33
C ARG A 45 -19.00 -40.30 1.43
N THR A 46 -19.54 -39.56 0.47
CA THR A 46 -20.92 -39.09 0.50
C THR A 46 -21.82 -39.98 -0.38
N ASP A 47 -22.71 -40.72 0.27
CA ASP A 47 -23.80 -41.41 -0.40
C ASP A 47 -24.89 -40.39 -0.78
N ARG A 48 -25.54 -40.56 -1.94
CA ARG A 48 -26.42 -39.55 -2.60
C ARG A 48 -27.69 -39.10 -1.82
N LYS A 49 -27.85 -39.52 -0.56
CA LYS A 49 -28.94 -39.11 0.35
C LYS A 49 -28.50 -38.11 1.43
N GLU A 50 -27.22 -37.81 1.54
CA GLU A 50 -26.67 -37.00 2.64
C GLU A 50 -26.39 -35.56 2.18
N LYS A 51 -26.84 -34.56 2.95
CA LYS A 51 -26.50 -33.15 2.73
C LYS A 51 -24.99 -32.97 2.92
N SER A 52 -24.31 -32.42 1.92
CA SER A 52 -22.88 -32.12 1.96
C SER A 52 -22.63 -30.66 2.34
N ALA A 53 -21.42 -30.34 2.83
CA ALA A 53 -21.04 -28.95 3.09
C ALA A 53 -21.06 -28.09 1.80
N GLN A 54 -20.78 -28.71 0.65
CA GLN A 54 -20.82 -28.08 -0.66
C GLN A 54 -22.23 -27.61 -1.04
N ASP A 55 -23.27 -28.28 -0.58
CA ASP A 55 -24.66 -27.94 -0.89
C ASP A 55 -25.07 -26.59 -0.27
N SER A 56 -24.50 -26.24 0.89
CA SER A 56 -24.76 -24.96 1.55
C SER A 56 -24.10 -23.78 0.83
N ILE A 57 -23.01 -23.99 0.09
CA ILE A 57 -22.26 -22.89 -0.56
C ILE A 57 -23.06 -22.34 -1.76
N PRO A 58 -23.45 -21.05 -1.77
CA PRO A 58 -24.53 -20.57 -2.63
C PRO A 58 -24.02 -20.01 -3.96
N TYR A 59 -23.36 -20.84 -4.77
CA TYR A 59 -23.10 -20.52 -6.17
C TYR A 59 -23.18 -21.75 -7.06
N GLU A 60 -23.48 -21.58 -8.34
CA GLU A 60 -23.54 -22.67 -9.32
C GLU A 60 -22.20 -22.89 -9.99
N ARG A 61 -21.52 -21.80 -10.42
CA ARG A 61 -20.27 -21.91 -11.18
C ARG A 61 -19.36 -20.69 -11.02
N MET A 62 -18.07 -20.93 -10.86
CA MET A 62 -17.00 -19.93 -10.91
C MET A 62 -16.20 -20.09 -12.22
N TRP A 63 -15.93 -18.99 -12.92
CA TRP A 63 -15.08 -18.98 -14.13
C TRP A 63 -13.68 -18.41 -13.84
N PRO A 64 -12.66 -18.74 -14.67
CA PRO A 64 -11.29 -18.26 -14.47
C PRO A 64 -11.14 -16.73 -14.46
N ASP A 65 -11.97 -16.01 -15.20
CA ASP A 65 -12.00 -14.55 -15.26
C ASP A 65 -12.67 -13.88 -14.05
N GLY A 66 -13.11 -14.67 -13.06
CA GLY A 66 -13.68 -14.18 -11.82
C GLY A 66 -15.18 -13.92 -11.88
N ILE A 67 -15.86 -14.18 -13.02
CA ILE A 67 -17.33 -14.17 -13.06
C ILE A 67 -17.82 -15.38 -12.26
N CYS A 68 -18.85 -15.17 -11.43
CA CYS A 68 -19.53 -16.23 -10.69
C CYS A 68 -21.02 -16.19 -11.01
N ARG A 69 -21.61 -17.35 -11.31
CA ARG A 69 -23.07 -17.51 -11.43
C ARG A 69 -23.56 -18.02 -10.09
N VAL A 70 -24.34 -17.18 -9.43
CA VAL A 70 -24.82 -17.40 -8.06
C VAL A 70 -26.19 -18.08 -8.08
N SER A 71 -27.04 -17.67 -9.02
CA SER A 71 -28.34 -18.28 -9.32
C SER A 71 -28.54 -18.33 -10.84
N GLU A 72 -29.65 -18.93 -11.31
CA GLU A 72 -29.88 -19.16 -12.74
C GLU A 72 -29.67 -17.91 -13.61
N CYS A 73 -30.12 -16.74 -13.16
CA CYS A 73 -30.01 -15.50 -13.93
C CYS A 73 -29.08 -14.46 -13.29
N HIS A 74 -28.40 -14.76 -12.18
CA HIS A 74 -27.61 -13.76 -11.46
C HIS A 74 -26.10 -14.02 -11.54
N TYR A 75 -25.35 -13.02 -12.00
CA TYR A 75 -23.91 -13.10 -12.23
C TYR A 75 -23.18 -12.00 -11.48
N THR A 76 -22.08 -12.34 -10.80
CA THR A 76 -21.33 -11.41 -9.95
C THR A 76 -19.83 -11.39 -10.24
N LYS A 77 -19.19 -10.26 -9.98
CA LYS A 77 -17.73 -10.09 -9.90
C LYS A 77 -17.36 -9.41 -8.59
N THR A 78 -16.12 -9.61 -8.15
CA THR A 78 -15.60 -9.07 -6.90
C THR A 78 -14.33 -8.27 -7.16
N ILE A 79 -14.26 -7.09 -6.54
CA ILE A 79 -13.10 -6.21 -6.52
C ILE A 79 -12.61 -6.15 -5.08
N GLN A 80 -11.30 -6.31 -4.88
CA GLN A 80 -10.64 -6.01 -3.63
C GLN A 80 -10.13 -4.56 -3.68
N PHE A 81 -10.30 -3.81 -2.60
CA PHE A 81 -9.83 -2.42 -2.53
C PHE A 81 -9.07 -2.16 -1.23
N GLN A 82 -8.14 -1.22 -1.29
CA GLN A 82 -7.29 -0.83 -0.17
C GLN A 82 -7.90 0.33 0.63
N ASP A 83 -7.37 0.54 1.82
CA ASP A 83 -7.79 1.65 2.68
C ASP A 83 -7.12 2.97 2.25
N ILE A 84 -7.79 4.09 2.54
CA ILE A 84 -7.24 5.44 2.42
C ILE A 84 -7.31 6.12 3.78
N ASN A 85 -6.52 7.17 3.98
CA ASN A 85 -6.62 7.98 5.19
C ASN A 85 -7.93 8.77 5.14
N TYR A 86 -8.91 8.37 5.96
CA TYR A 86 -10.14 9.12 6.17
C TYR A 86 -10.16 9.70 7.59
N GLN A 87 -9.92 8.89 8.62
CA GLN A 87 -10.03 9.34 10.01
C GLN A 87 -8.99 10.42 10.40
N LEU A 88 -7.78 10.32 9.85
CA LEU A 88 -6.66 11.24 10.10
C LEU A 88 -6.70 12.51 9.24
N SER A 89 -7.56 12.54 8.22
CA SER A 89 -7.60 13.63 7.27
C SER A 89 -8.28 14.86 7.86
N GLN A 90 -7.98 16.03 7.28
CA GLN A 90 -8.61 17.29 7.68
C GLN A 90 -10.11 17.25 7.35
N ASN A 91 -10.90 18.12 7.99
CA ASN A 91 -12.36 18.11 7.81
C ASN A 91 -12.78 18.41 6.36
N GLU A 92 -12.01 19.23 5.63
CA GLU A 92 -12.22 19.51 4.21
C GLU A 92 -12.02 18.25 3.36
N ASP A 93 -10.91 17.54 3.55
CA ASP A 93 -10.61 16.27 2.88
C ASP A 93 -11.65 15.20 3.20
N LYS A 94 -12.08 15.09 4.46
CA LYS A 94 -13.15 14.16 4.88
C LYS A 94 -14.44 14.43 4.13
N SER A 95 -14.82 15.71 4.02
CA SER A 95 -16.04 16.10 3.29
C SER A 95 -15.94 15.74 1.81
N ALA A 96 -14.79 16.01 1.18
CA ALA A 96 -14.56 15.65 -0.21
C ALA A 96 -14.58 14.12 -0.46
N ILE A 97 -13.98 13.33 0.42
CA ILE A 97 -14.03 11.86 0.36
C ILE A 97 -15.47 11.36 0.55
N PHE A 98 -16.19 11.94 1.51
CA PHE A 98 -17.58 11.58 1.81
C PHE A 98 -18.50 11.87 0.63
N ASP A 99 -18.39 13.06 0.02
CA ASP A 99 -19.17 13.44 -1.15
C ASP A 99 -18.86 12.54 -2.36
N GLY A 100 -17.57 12.25 -2.59
CA GLY A 100 -17.17 11.31 -3.63
C GLY A 100 -17.67 9.88 -3.37
N TRP A 101 -17.80 9.47 -2.10
CA TRP A 101 -18.39 8.19 -1.71
C TRP A 101 -19.91 8.17 -1.92
N CYS A 102 -20.61 9.28 -1.67
CA CYS A 102 -22.03 9.43 -2.03
C CYS A 102 -22.23 9.27 -3.55
N ASP A 103 -21.39 9.90 -4.36
CA ASP A 103 -21.42 9.77 -5.82
C ASP A 103 -21.13 8.33 -6.26
N PHE A 104 -20.18 7.66 -5.59
CA PHE A 104 -19.89 6.24 -5.81
C PHE A 104 -21.11 5.36 -5.55
N LEU A 105 -21.82 5.57 -4.43
CA LEU A 105 -23.04 4.81 -4.14
C LEU A 105 -24.16 5.10 -5.16
N ASN A 106 -24.29 6.37 -5.58
CA ASN A 106 -25.27 6.79 -6.58
C ASN A 106 -24.99 6.26 -7.99
N TYR A 107 -23.78 5.76 -8.29
CA TYR A 107 -23.51 5.06 -9.55
C TYR A 107 -24.37 3.79 -9.69
N PHE A 108 -24.62 3.07 -8.59
CA PHE A 108 -25.39 1.83 -8.61
C PHE A 108 -26.89 2.13 -8.80
N ASP A 109 -27.39 1.85 -10.00
CA ASP A 109 -28.82 1.90 -10.31
C ASP A 109 -29.55 0.62 -9.85
N SER A 110 -30.87 0.57 -10.03
CA SER A 110 -31.67 -0.53 -9.52
C SER A 110 -31.43 -1.87 -10.23
N SER A 111 -30.64 -1.88 -11.31
CA SER A 111 -30.27 -3.09 -12.05
C SER A 111 -28.97 -3.74 -11.55
N ILE A 112 -28.23 -3.06 -10.67
CA ILE A 112 -26.97 -3.53 -10.12
C ILE A 112 -27.12 -3.70 -8.62
N SER A 113 -27.02 -4.94 -8.14
CA SER A 113 -26.90 -5.24 -6.72
C SER A 113 -25.44 -5.18 -6.31
N PHE A 114 -25.15 -4.77 -5.08
CA PHE A 114 -23.78 -4.86 -4.57
C PHE A 114 -23.70 -5.14 -3.08
N GLN A 115 -22.57 -5.71 -2.69
CA GLN A 115 -22.22 -6.11 -1.35
C GLN A 115 -20.84 -5.55 -1.01
N LEU A 116 -20.74 -4.87 0.12
CA LEU A 116 -19.47 -4.55 0.75
C LEU A 116 -19.18 -5.58 1.82
N SER A 117 -18.03 -6.24 1.73
CA SER A 117 -17.58 -7.25 2.69
C SER A 117 -16.25 -6.83 3.31
N PHE A 118 -16.24 -6.69 4.62
CA PHE A 118 -15.05 -6.34 5.40
C PHE A 118 -14.68 -7.53 6.25
N LEU A 119 -13.53 -8.13 5.93
CA LEU A 119 -13.02 -9.33 6.58
C LEU A 119 -11.88 -8.92 7.50
N ASN A 120 -12.09 -9.09 8.80
CA ASN A 120 -11.08 -8.97 9.83
C ASN A 120 -10.71 -10.40 10.28
N LEU A 121 -9.71 -10.99 9.65
CA LEU A 121 -9.33 -12.38 9.90
C LEU A 121 -7.99 -12.45 10.62
N ALA A 122 -7.88 -13.36 11.59
CA ALA A 122 -6.58 -13.68 12.17
C ALA A 122 -5.68 -14.24 11.08
N ALA A 123 -4.55 -13.59 10.84
CA ALA A 123 -3.57 -14.15 9.97
C ALA A 123 -2.95 -15.40 10.60
N SER A 124 -2.51 -16.31 9.75
CA SER A 124 -1.71 -17.42 10.24
C SER A 124 -0.42 -16.85 10.84
N LYS A 125 -0.09 -17.26 12.07
CA LYS A 125 1.16 -16.87 12.75
C LYS A 125 2.36 -17.20 11.87
N GLU A 126 2.29 -18.27 11.10
CA GLU A 126 3.36 -18.75 10.23
C GLU A 126 3.55 -17.85 8.99
N THR A 127 2.47 -17.38 8.37
CA THR A 127 2.55 -16.48 7.20
C THR A 127 3.11 -15.12 7.60
N PHE A 128 2.67 -14.53 8.72
CA PHE A 128 3.26 -13.27 9.19
C PHE A 128 4.66 -13.44 9.77
N ALA A 129 4.91 -14.51 10.55
CA ALA A 129 6.26 -14.79 11.05
C ALA A 129 7.23 -14.98 9.88
N SER A 130 6.83 -15.66 8.79
CA SER A 130 7.66 -15.81 7.60
C SER A 130 7.91 -14.49 6.87
N ALA A 131 6.95 -13.55 6.90
CA ALA A 131 7.09 -12.24 6.27
C ALA A 131 8.04 -11.30 7.03
N ILE A 132 8.14 -11.46 8.37
CA ILE A 132 9.06 -10.67 9.22
C ILE A 132 10.33 -11.41 9.62
N SER A 133 10.47 -12.68 9.23
CA SER A 133 11.64 -13.49 9.58
C SER A 133 12.81 -13.10 8.70
N ILE A 134 13.91 -12.73 9.34
CA ILE A 134 15.19 -12.50 8.67
C ILE A 134 15.95 -13.83 8.70
N PRO A 135 16.22 -14.48 7.55
CA PRO A 135 16.94 -15.74 7.54
C PRO A 135 18.39 -15.55 8.01
N PRO A 136 18.97 -16.53 8.73
CA PRO A 136 20.39 -16.51 9.06
C PRO A 136 21.22 -16.60 7.77
N GLN A 137 22.38 -15.95 7.78
CA GLN A 137 23.33 -15.93 6.65
C GLN A 137 24.66 -16.61 6.99
N GLU A 138 24.76 -17.23 8.17
CA GLU A 138 25.98 -17.89 8.67
C GLU A 138 27.17 -16.91 8.76
N ASP A 139 26.90 -15.68 9.19
CA ASP A 139 27.90 -14.63 9.40
C ASP A 139 27.87 -14.07 10.84
N ASP A 140 28.77 -13.13 11.14
CA ASP A 140 28.93 -12.51 12.47
C ASP A 140 27.70 -11.70 12.95
N PHE A 141 26.71 -11.49 12.08
CA PHE A 141 25.51 -10.67 12.34
C PHE A 141 24.25 -11.50 12.62
N ASP A 142 24.32 -12.84 12.60
CA ASP A 142 23.15 -13.69 12.86
C ASP A 142 22.56 -13.48 14.27
N SER A 143 23.41 -13.15 15.26
CA SER A 143 22.95 -12.74 16.59
C SER A 143 22.04 -11.50 16.54
N ILE A 144 22.40 -10.51 15.71
CA ILE A 144 21.63 -9.27 15.52
C ILE A 144 20.34 -9.56 14.75
N ARG A 145 20.39 -10.42 13.70
CA ARG A 145 19.19 -10.85 12.96
C ARG A 145 18.18 -11.55 13.87
N ALA A 146 18.67 -12.41 14.77
CA ALA A 146 17.82 -13.12 15.73
C ALA A 146 17.16 -12.16 16.72
N GLU A 147 17.93 -11.24 17.33
CA GLU A 147 17.40 -10.23 18.24
C GLU A 147 16.38 -9.32 17.55
N TYR A 148 16.67 -8.87 16.32
CA TYR A 148 15.78 -8.02 15.55
C TYR A 148 14.48 -8.74 15.17
N THR A 149 14.58 -10.00 14.75
CA THR A 149 13.40 -10.84 14.46
C THR A 149 12.56 -11.03 15.72
N GLN A 150 13.17 -11.25 16.88
CA GLN A 150 12.46 -11.36 18.15
C GLN A 150 11.78 -10.05 18.54
N MET A 151 12.44 -8.89 18.34
CA MET A 151 11.83 -7.58 18.54
C MET A 151 10.58 -7.41 17.66
N LEU A 152 10.66 -7.73 16.35
CA LEU A 152 9.53 -7.64 15.44
C LEU A 152 8.39 -8.57 15.85
N GLN A 153 8.69 -9.82 16.26
CA GLN A 153 7.69 -10.76 16.77
C GLN A 153 7.01 -10.25 18.05
N ASN A 154 7.77 -9.66 18.97
CA ASN A 154 7.23 -9.06 20.19
C ASN A 154 6.33 -7.85 19.88
N GLN A 155 6.72 -7.01 18.93
CA GLN A 155 5.89 -5.88 18.50
C GLN A 155 4.62 -6.35 17.79
N LEU A 156 4.70 -7.42 16.99
CA LEU A 156 3.52 -8.05 16.39
C LEU A 156 2.58 -8.62 17.46
N ALA A 157 3.13 -9.24 18.51
CA ALA A 157 2.35 -9.78 19.62
C ALA A 157 1.70 -8.70 20.50
N LYS A 158 2.28 -7.50 20.56
CA LYS A 158 1.73 -6.33 21.27
C LYS A 158 0.79 -5.49 20.41
N GLY A 159 0.96 -5.54 19.09
CA GLY A 159 0.07 -4.94 18.10
C GLY A 159 -1.28 -5.66 18.05
N ASN A 160 -2.15 -5.22 17.14
CA ASN A 160 -3.50 -5.76 17.02
C ASN A 160 -3.49 -7.20 16.43
N ASN A 161 -3.14 -8.19 17.27
CA ASN A 161 -3.26 -9.65 17.13
C ASN A 161 -2.90 -10.32 15.78
N GLY A 162 -2.17 -9.65 14.88
CA GLY A 162 -1.90 -10.18 13.53
C GLY A 162 -3.17 -10.32 12.70
N LEU A 163 -4.16 -9.45 12.89
CA LEU A 163 -5.38 -9.45 12.08
C LEU A 163 -5.11 -8.81 10.71
N ILE A 164 -5.49 -9.50 9.62
CA ILE A 164 -5.54 -8.88 8.28
C ILE A 164 -6.94 -8.34 8.06
N LYS A 165 -7.03 -7.03 7.81
CA LYS A 165 -8.23 -6.37 7.31
C LYS A 165 -8.23 -6.38 5.78
N THR A 166 -9.18 -7.07 5.16
CA THR A 166 -9.41 -7.03 3.71
C THR A 166 -10.80 -6.53 3.40
N LYS A 167 -10.94 -5.73 2.33
CA LYS A 167 -12.20 -5.10 1.93
C LYS A 167 -12.54 -5.49 0.51
N TYR A 168 -13.77 -5.91 0.28
CA TYR A 168 -14.26 -6.35 -1.01
C TYR A 168 -15.55 -5.67 -1.36
N LEU A 169 -15.71 -5.37 -2.64
CA LEU A 169 -16.95 -4.97 -3.27
C LEU A 169 -17.33 -6.05 -4.26
N THR A 170 -18.44 -6.73 -4.01
CA THR A 170 -19.03 -7.68 -4.96
C THR A 170 -20.25 -7.06 -5.59
N PHE A 171 -20.29 -6.97 -6.92
CA PHE A 171 -21.42 -6.42 -7.65
C PHE A 171 -22.00 -7.47 -8.60
N GLY A 172 -23.31 -7.39 -8.81
CA GLY A 172 -24.09 -8.38 -9.54
C GLY A 172 -25.12 -7.77 -10.47
N ILE A 173 -25.44 -8.51 -11.54
CA ILE A 173 -26.51 -8.16 -12.48
C ILE A 173 -27.32 -9.41 -12.85
N ASP A 174 -28.56 -9.16 -13.26
CA ASP A 174 -29.41 -10.17 -13.86
C ASP A 174 -29.19 -10.24 -15.39
N ALA A 175 -29.02 -11.46 -15.89
CA ALA A 175 -28.83 -11.78 -17.31
C ALA A 175 -29.20 -13.25 -17.59
N ASP A 176 -29.70 -13.55 -18.80
CA ASP A 176 -30.11 -14.92 -19.14
C ASP A 176 -28.94 -15.89 -19.31
N ASN A 177 -27.76 -15.38 -19.69
CA ASN A 177 -26.58 -16.21 -19.96
C ASN A 177 -25.27 -15.42 -19.80
N ILE A 178 -24.17 -16.15 -19.65
CA ILE A 178 -22.84 -15.55 -19.49
C ILE A 178 -22.42 -14.67 -20.68
N ARG A 179 -22.89 -14.96 -21.91
CA ARG A 179 -22.49 -14.17 -23.09
C ARG A 179 -23.07 -12.76 -23.05
N SER A 180 -24.27 -12.59 -22.48
CA SER A 180 -24.86 -11.26 -22.24
C SER A 180 -24.38 -10.63 -20.93
N ALA A 181 -24.12 -11.43 -19.88
CA ALA A 181 -23.65 -10.94 -18.59
C ALA A 181 -22.23 -10.35 -18.66
N LYS A 182 -21.30 -11.05 -19.31
CA LYS A 182 -19.87 -10.71 -19.34
C LYS A 182 -19.56 -9.27 -19.80
N PRO A 183 -20.01 -8.79 -20.98
CA PRO A 183 -19.69 -7.44 -21.43
C PRO A 183 -20.29 -6.35 -20.52
N ARG A 184 -21.45 -6.62 -19.89
CA ARG A 184 -22.06 -5.69 -18.92
C ARG A 184 -21.24 -5.63 -17.63
N LEU A 185 -20.81 -6.77 -17.11
CA LEU A 185 -19.96 -6.84 -15.93
C LEU A 185 -18.60 -6.18 -16.14
N GLU A 186 -17.94 -6.38 -17.29
CA GLU A 186 -16.65 -5.75 -17.61
C GLU A 186 -16.75 -4.22 -17.74
N ARG A 187 -17.89 -3.71 -18.24
CA ARG A 187 -18.16 -2.28 -18.27
C ARG A 187 -18.33 -1.72 -16.85
N ILE A 188 -19.17 -2.35 -16.03
CA ILE A 188 -19.40 -1.95 -14.63
C ILE A 188 -18.09 -1.99 -13.83
N GLU A 189 -17.29 -3.03 -14.03
CA GLU A 189 -15.95 -3.16 -13.45
C GLU A 189 -15.06 -1.95 -13.77
N THR A 190 -14.98 -1.58 -15.05
CA THR A 190 -14.15 -0.45 -15.49
C THR A 190 -14.61 0.86 -14.85
N ASP A 191 -15.92 1.09 -14.78
CA ASP A 191 -16.51 2.27 -14.17
C ASP A 191 -16.23 2.33 -12.64
N ILE A 192 -16.38 1.19 -11.95
CA ILE A 192 -16.07 1.09 -10.51
C ILE A 192 -14.60 1.38 -10.23
N LEU A 193 -13.67 0.80 -11.01
CA LEU A 193 -12.24 1.06 -10.86
C LEU A 193 -11.90 2.54 -11.11
N ASN A 194 -12.54 3.17 -12.09
CA ASN A 194 -12.36 4.59 -12.35
C ASN A 194 -12.89 5.45 -11.20
N ASN A 195 -14.02 5.11 -10.60
CA ASN A 195 -14.54 5.82 -9.44
C ASN A 195 -13.64 5.66 -8.21
N PHE A 196 -13.12 4.45 -7.94
CA PHE A 196 -12.12 4.25 -6.88
C PHE A 196 -10.85 5.05 -7.13
N LYS A 197 -10.36 5.09 -8.38
CA LYS A 197 -9.20 5.90 -8.76
C LYS A 197 -9.40 7.39 -8.51
N ARG A 198 -10.62 7.92 -8.74
CA ARG A 198 -10.98 9.32 -8.43
C ARG A 198 -10.94 9.61 -6.92
N LEU A 199 -11.32 8.63 -6.10
CA LEU A 199 -11.22 8.68 -4.64
C LEU A 199 -9.79 8.45 -4.10
N GLY A 200 -8.81 8.18 -4.97
CA GLY A 200 -7.45 7.83 -4.56
C GLY A 200 -7.31 6.42 -3.98
N VAL A 201 -8.32 5.56 -4.16
CA VAL A 201 -8.36 4.18 -3.66
C VAL A 201 -7.71 3.25 -4.68
N SER A 202 -6.75 2.43 -4.21
CA SER A 202 -6.20 1.34 -5.02
C SER A 202 -7.16 0.15 -4.99
N ALA A 203 -7.52 -0.38 -6.16
CA ALA A 203 -8.47 -1.48 -6.29
C ALA A 203 -8.06 -2.44 -7.41
N GLU A 204 -8.28 -3.73 -7.18
CA GLU A 204 -7.92 -4.82 -8.09
C GLU A 204 -9.07 -5.82 -8.22
N VAL A 205 -9.26 -6.31 -9.44
CA VAL A 205 -10.35 -7.25 -9.76
C VAL A 205 -9.88 -8.67 -9.46
N LEU A 206 -10.69 -9.42 -8.71
CA LEU A 206 -10.34 -10.79 -8.38
C LEU A 206 -10.68 -11.72 -9.54
N ASN A 207 -9.67 -12.46 -10.02
CA ASN A 207 -9.89 -13.58 -10.92
C ASN A 207 -10.55 -14.77 -10.17
N GLY A 208 -10.96 -15.80 -10.89
CA GLY A 208 -11.70 -16.92 -10.29
C GLY A 208 -10.89 -17.67 -9.23
N MET A 209 -9.57 -17.79 -9.40
CA MET A 209 -8.70 -18.44 -8.42
C MET A 209 -8.60 -17.62 -7.13
N ALA A 210 -8.44 -16.29 -7.25
CA ALA A 210 -8.39 -15.39 -6.12
C ALA A 210 -9.71 -15.35 -5.34
N ARG A 211 -10.87 -15.36 -6.04
CA ARG A 211 -12.18 -15.49 -5.39
C ARG A 211 -12.33 -16.81 -4.64
N LEU A 212 -11.90 -17.92 -5.22
CA LEU A 212 -11.92 -19.22 -4.53
C LEU A 212 -10.99 -19.26 -3.32
N ALA A 213 -9.79 -18.68 -3.43
CA ALA A 213 -8.85 -18.56 -2.31
C ALA A 213 -9.46 -17.73 -1.16
N GLN A 214 -10.15 -16.65 -1.50
CA GLN A 214 -10.84 -15.79 -0.56
C GLN A 214 -11.99 -16.54 0.17
N LEU A 215 -12.83 -17.28 -0.57
CA LEU A 215 -13.88 -18.12 0.02
C LEU A 215 -13.30 -19.23 0.90
N HIS A 216 -12.23 -19.89 0.44
CA HIS A 216 -11.51 -20.89 1.23
C HIS A 216 -11.01 -20.30 2.56
N GLY A 217 -10.46 -19.08 2.53
CA GLY A 217 -10.00 -18.37 3.74
C GLY A 217 -11.12 -18.10 4.74
N ILE A 218 -12.35 -17.79 4.28
CA ILE A 218 -13.52 -17.70 5.16
C ILE A 218 -13.88 -19.07 5.73
N PHE A 219 -13.89 -20.13 4.93
CA PHE A 219 -14.32 -21.45 5.38
C PHE A 219 -13.31 -22.17 6.29
N HIS A 220 -12.03 -21.80 6.24
CA HIS A 220 -10.94 -22.44 6.98
C HIS A 220 -10.27 -21.48 7.97
N MET A 221 -11.05 -20.64 8.67
CA MET A 221 -10.51 -19.72 9.68
C MET A 221 -9.84 -20.43 10.88
N ASP A 222 -10.11 -21.72 11.08
CA ASP A 222 -9.52 -22.59 12.10
C ASP A 222 -8.27 -23.34 11.67
N GLU A 223 -8.06 -23.50 10.36
CA GLU A 223 -7.02 -24.39 9.83
C GLU A 223 -6.03 -23.62 8.96
N GLN A 224 -4.73 -23.81 9.21
CA GLN A 224 -3.67 -23.29 8.35
C GLN A 224 -3.47 -24.17 7.11
N VAL A 225 -4.57 -24.50 6.41
CA VAL A 225 -4.51 -25.28 5.18
C VAL A 225 -4.23 -24.33 4.02
N PRO A 226 -3.13 -24.51 3.28
CA PRO A 226 -2.85 -23.68 2.12
C PRO A 226 -3.88 -23.98 1.02
N PHE A 227 -4.44 -22.92 0.43
CA PHE A 227 -5.36 -23.08 -0.69
C PHE A 227 -4.60 -23.62 -1.92
N CYS A 228 -4.93 -24.85 -2.31
CA CYS A 228 -4.32 -25.53 -3.46
C CYS A 228 -5.39 -25.82 -4.51
N PHE A 229 -5.29 -25.16 -5.67
CA PHE A 229 -6.26 -25.32 -6.74
C PHE A 229 -5.63 -25.08 -8.11
N SER A 230 -6.06 -25.85 -9.11
CA SER A 230 -5.80 -25.58 -10.52
C SER A 230 -7.03 -25.94 -11.36
N TRP A 231 -7.36 -25.08 -12.33
CA TRP A 231 -8.45 -25.33 -13.29
C TRP A 231 -8.27 -26.63 -14.07
N ASP A 232 -7.02 -27.05 -14.31
CA ASP A 232 -6.68 -28.28 -15.03
C ASP A 232 -7.11 -29.55 -14.27
N TRP A 233 -7.35 -29.46 -12.97
CA TRP A 233 -7.71 -30.61 -12.12
C TRP A 233 -9.19 -30.98 -12.20
N LEU A 234 -10.08 -30.06 -12.58
CA LEU A 234 -11.53 -30.27 -12.54
C LEU A 234 -11.97 -31.41 -13.48
N ALA A 235 -11.65 -31.31 -14.77
CA ALA A 235 -12.12 -32.29 -15.77
C ALA A 235 -11.57 -33.72 -15.55
N PRO A 236 -10.29 -33.93 -15.18
CA PRO A 236 -9.78 -35.27 -14.90
C PRO A 236 -10.28 -35.89 -13.58
N SER A 237 -10.56 -35.08 -12.56
CA SER A 237 -10.97 -35.57 -11.24
C SER A 237 -12.49 -35.74 -11.10
N GLY A 238 -13.28 -35.05 -11.92
CA GLY A 238 -14.74 -34.97 -11.75
C GLY A 238 -15.17 -34.06 -10.61
N LEU A 239 -14.23 -33.38 -9.93
CA LEU A 239 -14.51 -32.46 -8.83
C LEU A 239 -15.00 -31.11 -9.34
N SER A 240 -15.76 -30.43 -8.50
CA SER A 240 -16.22 -29.05 -8.68
C SER A 240 -15.31 -28.07 -7.94
N THR A 241 -15.46 -26.77 -8.20
CA THR A 241 -14.73 -25.74 -7.46
C THR A 241 -15.11 -25.69 -5.97
N LYS A 242 -16.32 -26.17 -5.62
CA LYS A 242 -16.78 -26.22 -4.22
C LYS A 242 -15.98 -27.22 -3.39
N ASP A 243 -15.53 -28.32 -4.00
CA ASP A 243 -14.77 -29.38 -3.32
C ASP A 243 -13.40 -28.91 -2.81
N PHE A 244 -12.86 -27.84 -3.38
CA PHE A 244 -11.57 -27.27 -2.99
C PHE A 244 -11.69 -26.15 -1.95
N ILE A 245 -12.89 -25.67 -1.66
CA ILE A 245 -13.13 -24.54 -0.73
C ILE A 245 -14.02 -24.91 0.45
N ALA A 246 -14.82 -25.98 0.34
CA ALA A 246 -15.74 -26.38 1.39
C ALA A 246 -14.96 -26.82 2.64
N PRO A 247 -15.43 -26.45 3.84
CA PRO A 247 -14.84 -26.90 5.08
C PRO A 247 -15.15 -28.38 5.32
N THR A 248 -14.53 -28.95 6.36
CA THR A 248 -14.77 -30.34 6.75
C THR A 248 -16.24 -30.63 7.10
N SER A 249 -16.94 -29.69 7.72
CA SER A 249 -18.38 -29.76 7.99
C SER A 249 -18.98 -28.41 8.41
N PHE A 250 -20.30 -28.28 8.23
CA PHE A 250 -21.14 -27.28 8.89
C PHE A 250 -22.08 -27.95 9.89
N GLU A 251 -22.35 -27.27 10.99
CA GLU A 251 -23.25 -27.76 12.03
C GLU A 251 -24.11 -26.61 12.58
N PHE A 252 -25.43 -26.74 12.50
CA PHE A 252 -26.42 -25.72 12.89
C PHE A 252 -27.36 -26.19 14.02
N ARG A 253 -26.83 -26.96 15.00
CA ARG A 253 -27.67 -27.67 15.98
C ARG A 253 -28.57 -26.80 16.87
N THR A 254 -28.07 -25.65 17.31
CA THR A 254 -28.75 -24.85 18.34
C THR A 254 -29.68 -23.79 17.77
N GLY A 255 -29.64 -23.56 16.45
CA GLY A 255 -30.30 -22.45 15.77
C GLY A 255 -29.71 -21.06 16.07
N LYS A 256 -29.07 -20.86 17.23
CA LYS A 256 -28.50 -19.56 17.65
C LYS A 256 -27.04 -19.38 17.26
N GLN A 257 -26.35 -20.48 16.98
CA GLN A 257 -24.93 -20.53 16.65
C GLN A 257 -24.72 -21.63 15.62
N PHE A 258 -23.61 -21.52 14.90
CA PHE A 258 -23.15 -22.59 14.02
C PHE A 258 -21.71 -22.98 14.36
N ARG A 259 -21.31 -24.16 13.91
CA ARG A 259 -19.92 -24.59 13.92
C ARG A 259 -19.48 -24.90 12.49
N MET A 260 -18.31 -24.42 12.12
CA MET A 260 -17.67 -24.61 10.83
C MET A 260 -16.26 -25.14 11.11
N GLY A 261 -16.04 -26.43 10.81
CA GLY A 261 -14.87 -27.15 11.31
C GLY A 261 -14.79 -27.12 12.85
N LYS A 262 -13.76 -26.49 13.39
CA LYS A 262 -13.57 -26.27 14.84
C LYS A 262 -14.03 -24.90 15.33
N LYS A 263 -14.26 -23.93 14.44
CA LYS A 263 -14.68 -22.57 14.83
C LYS A 263 -16.17 -22.51 15.10
N TYR A 264 -16.50 -21.79 16.17
CA TYR A 264 -17.87 -21.41 16.49
C TYR A 264 -18.16 -20.05 15.87
N GLY A 265 -19.35 -19.89 15.31
CA GLY A 265 -19.78 -18.64 14.70
C GLY A 265 -21.20 -18.26 15.07
N THR A 266 -21.49 -16.97 14.95
CA THR A 266 -22.85 -16.43 15.08
C THR A 266 -23.00 -15.24 14.15
N VAL A 267 -24.06 -15.26 13.35
CA VAL A 267 -24.45 -14.13 12.50
C VAL A 267 -25.56 -13.35 13.17
N SER A 268 -25.38 -12.05 13.22
CA SER A 268 -26.34 -11.08 13.73
C SER A 268 -26.60 -10.01 12.68
N PHE A 269 -27.80 -9.43 12.66
CA PHE A 269 -28.09 -8.25 11.86
C PHE A 269 -28.13 -7.00 12.75
N LEU A 270 -27.73 -5.87 12.18
CA LEU A 270 -27.79 -4.58 12.85
C LEU A 270 -29.17 -3.96 12.65
N GLN A 271 -29.91 -3.81 13.75
CA GLN A 271 -31.17 -3.09 13.79
C GLN A 271 -30.90 -1.61 14.08
N ILE A 272 -31.07 -0.78 13.05
CA ILE A 272 -30.89 0.68 13.13
C ILE A 272 -32.16 1.29 13.72
N LEU A 273 -32.06 1.79 14.94
CA LEU A 273 -33.15 2.50 15.65
C LEU A 273 -32.93 4.02 15.65
N ALA A 274 -31.68 4.46 15.46
CA ALA A 274 -31.30 5.86 15.48
C ALA A 274 -31.84 6.63 14.26
N PRO A 275 -32.28 7.90 14.43
CA PRO A 275 -32.63 8.78 13.33
C PRO A 275 -31.41 9.29 12.57
N GLU A 276 -30.26 9.43 13.24
CA GLU A 276 -28.98 9.84 12.68
C GLU A 276 -27.88 8.86 13.10
N LEU A 277 -26.99 8.55 12.16
CA LEU A 277 -25.86 7.64 12.38
C LEU A 277 -24.54 8.42 12.31
N ASN A 278 -23.51 7.89 12.96
CA ASN A 278 -22.17 8.48 12.96
C ASN A 278 -21.23 7.66 12.05
N ASP A 279 -20.34 8.35 11.33
CA ASP A 279 -19.44 7.77 10.34
C ASP A 279 -18.34 6.87 10.95
N ARG A 280 -18.18 6.90 12.27
CA ARG A 280 -17.28 6.01 13.02
C ARG A 280 -17.84 4.62 13.29
N MET A 281 -19.14 4.38 13.10
CA MET A 281 -19.75 3.11 13.51
C MET A 281 -19.12 1.91 12.80
N LEU A 282 -18.93 1.98 11.49
CA LEU A 282 -18.29 0.87 10.75
C LEU A 282 -16.85 0.68 11.22
N ALA A 283 -16.10 1.77 11.42
CA ALA A 283 -14.73 1.72 11.89
C ALA A 283 -14.60 1.04 13.26
N ASP A 284 -15.46 1.38 14.23
CA ASP A 284 -15.44 0.77 15.56
C ASP A 284 -15.67 -0.76 15.51
N PHE A 285 -16.52 -1.25 14.59
CA PHE A 285 -16.64 -2.70 14.35
C PHE A 285 -15.34 -3.29 13.77
N LEU A 286 -14.74 -2.62 12.79
CA LEU A 286 -13.51 -3.09 12.15
C LEU A 286 -12.28 -3.02 13.07
N ASP A 287 -12.33 -2.23 14.15
CA ASP A 287 -11.26 -2.11 15.14
C ASP A 287 -11.33 -3.14 16.27
N MET A 288 -12.37 -4.00 16.27
CA MET A 288 -12.43 -5.14 17.20
C MET A 288 -11.20 -6.05 17.06
N GLU A 289 -10.59 -6.41 18.19
CA GLU A 289 -9.40 -7.29 18.27
C GLU A 289 -9.72 -8.79 18.06
N SER A 290 -10.84 -9.10 17.40
CA SER A 290 -11.32 -10.47 17.18
C SER A 290 -11.69 -10.71 15.71
N SER A 291 -11.71 -11.97 15.29
CA SER A 291 -12.11 -12.32 13.93
C SER A 291 -13.58 -12.00 13.67
N LEU A 292 -13.81 -11.11 12.72
CA LEU A 292 -15.09 -10.49 12.43
C LEU A 292 -15.27 -10.38 10.92
N ILE A 293 -16.46 -10.69 10.42
CA ILE A 293 -16.86 -10.30 9.06
C ILE A 293 -18.06 -9.36 9.15
N VAL A 294 -17.93 -8.17 8.58
CA VAL A 294 -19.04 -7.22 8.43
C VAL A 294 -19.47 -7.20 6.98
N ASN A 295 -20.77 -7.33 6.72
CA ASN A 295 -21.33 -7.30 5.37
C ASN A 295 -22.44 -6.25 5.28
N LEU A 296 -22.40 -5.45 4.21
CA LEU A 296 -23.47 -4.54 3.84
C LEU A 296 -23.96 -4.95 2.45
N HIS A 297 -25.15 -5.53 2.40
CA HIS A 297 -25.86 -5.75 1.14
C HIS A 297 -26.68 -4.51 0.84
N ILE A 298 -26.45 -3.89 -0.32
CA ILE A 298 -27.04 -2.60 -0.69
C ILE A 298 -27.71 -2.76 -2.05
N GLN A 299 -28.97 -2.38 -2.12
CA GLN A 299 -29.77 -2.38 -3.33
C GLN A 299 -30.43 -1.01 -3.51
N SER A 300 -30.18 -0.34 -4.63
CA SER A 300 -30.88 0.91 -4.91
C SER A 300 -32.32 0.63 -5.36
N VAL A 301 -33.22 1.52 -4.96
CA VAL A 301 -34.62 1.51 -5.34
C VAL A 301 -34.84 2.52 -6.46
N ASP A 302 -35.59 2.13 -7.48
CA ASP A 302 -36.01 3.05 -8.54
C ASP A 302 -36.71 4.29 -7.93
N GLN A 303 -36.30 5.48 -8.35
CA GLN A 303 -36.72 6.74 -7.73
C GLN A 303 -38.24 6.92 -7.75
N VAL A 304 -38.90 6.53 -8.83
CA VAL A 304 -40.36 6.65 -8.98
C VAL A 304 -41.06 5.70 -8.00
N LYS A 305 -40.58 4.46 -7.89
CA LYS A 305 -41.08 3.49 -6.90
C LYS A 305 -40.82 3.94 -5.47
N ALA A 306 -39.66 4.50 -5.16
CA ALA A 306 -39.31 5.01 -3.84
C ALA A 306 -40.26 6.14 -3.42
N ILE A 307 -40.41 7.18 -4.26
CA ILE A 307 -41.32 8.31 -4.02
C ILE A 307 -42.76 7.83 -3.82
N LYS A 308 -43.24 6.91 -4.66
CA LYS A 308 -44.59 6.33 -4.54
C LYS A 308 -44.78 5.59 -3.21
N THR A 309 -43.77 4.85 -2.77
CA THR A 309 -43.79 4.08 -1.53
C THR A 309 -43.82 4.99 -0.31
N VAL A 310 -42.98 6.02 -0.28
CA VAL A 310 -42.95 7.01 0.80
C VAL A 310 -44.26 7.80 0.85
N LYS A 311 -44.79 8.27 -0.29
CA LYS A 311 -46.11 8.95 -0.34
C LYS A 311 -47.24 8.08 0.21
N ARG A 312 -47.26 6.79 -0.16
CA ARG A 312 -48.25 5.84 0.37
C ARG A 312 -48.12 5.70 1.88
N LYS A 313 -46.90 5.57 2.41
CA LYS A 313 -46.66 5.50 3.86
C LYS A 313 -47.06 6.77 4.60
N ILE A 314 -46.84 7.95 4.02
CA ILE A 314 -47.34 9.22 4.58
C ILE A 314 -48.87 9.20 4.63
N THR A 315 -49.55 8.76 3.57
CA THR A 315 -51.02 8.65 3.56
C THR A 315 -51.54 7.67 4.61
N ASP A 316 -50.87 6.53 4.78
CA ASP A 316 -51.21 5.54 5.82
C ASP A 316 -51.03 6.13 7.24
N LEU A 317 -49.94 6.88 7.48
CA LEU A 317 -49.68 7.56 8.75
C LEU A 317 -50.69 8.68 9.03
N ASP A 318 -51.02 9.50 8.03
CA ASP A 318 -52.03 10.54 8.15
C ASP A 318 -53.41 9.92 8.45
N ARG A 319 -53.73 8.77 7.86
CA ARG A 319 -54.95 8.01 8.18
C ARG A 319 -54.93 7.53 9.64
N SER A 320 -53.84 6.92 10.11
CA SER A 320 -53.70 6.49 11.50
C SER A 320 -53.83 7.66 12.48
N LYS A 321 -53.25 8.82 12.14
CA LYS A 321 -53.38 10.05 12.92
C LYS A 321 -54.84 10.49 13.04
N ILE A 322 -55.58 10.48 11.93
CA ILE A 322 -57.01 10.82 11.91
C ILE A 322 -57.84 9.82 12.73
N GLU A 323 -57.55 8.52 12.63
CA GLU A 323 -58.25 7.49 13.39
C GLU A 323 -58.03 7.66 14.90
N GLU A 324 -56.81 8.00 15.33
CA GLU A 324 -56.50 8.25 16.74
C GLU A 324 -57.15 9.53 17.26
N GLN A 325 -57.12 10.61 16.46
CA GLN A 325 -57.86 11.85 16.77
C GLN A 325 -59.37 11.59 16.91
N LYS A 326 -59.97 10.76 16.04
CA LYS A 326 -61.39 10.37 16.16
C LYS A 326 -61.68 9.58 17.44
N LYS A 327 -60.76 8.73 17.89
CA LYS A 327 -60.90 8.03 19.18
C LYS A 327 -60.79 9.00 20.34
N ALA A 328 -59.84 9.93 20.31
CA ALA A 328 -59.67 10.95 21.35
C ALA A 328 -60.96 11.79 21.52
N VAL A 329 -61.55 12.23 20.41
CA VAL A 329 -62.86 12.96 20.41
C VAL A 329 -63.97 12.11 21.03
N ARG A 330 -64.07 10.82 20.70
CA ARG A 330 -65.10 9.92 21.25
C ARG A 330 -64.91 9.64 22.74
N ALA A 331 -63.66 9.64 23.21
CA ALA A 331 -63.30 9.37 24.60
C ALA A 331 -63.23 10.65 25.46
N GLY A 332 -63.39 11.83 24.88
CA GLY A 332 -63.35 13.11 25.60
C GLY A 332 -61.94 13.61 25.95
N TYR A 333 -60.90 13.06 25.30
CA TYR A 333 -59.52 13.55 25.43
C TYR A 333 -59.26 14.71 24.44
N ASP A 334 -58.21 15.49 24.73
CA ASP A 334 -57.73 16.54 23.84
C ASP A 334 -57.24 15.95 22.50
N MET A 335 -57.66 16.58 21.40
CA MET A 335 -57.35 16.16 20.02
C MET A 335 -55.86 16.32 19.67
N ASP A 336 -55.15 17.16 20.43
CA ASP A 336 -53.73 17.42 20.23
C ASP A 336 -52.82 16.36 20.87
N ILE A 337 -53.39 15.44 21.67
CA ILE A 337 -52.68 14.30 22.23
C ILE A 337 -52.58 13.20 21.16
N ILE A 338 -51.64 13.39 20.24
CA ILE A 338 -51.21 12.36 19.28
C ILE A 338 -50.03 11.60 19.90
N PRO A 339 -49.97 10.26 19.80
CA PRO A 339 -48.79 9.52 20.23
C PRO A 339 -47.52 10.12 19.62
N SER A 340 -46.52 10.42 20.45
CA SER A 340 -45.27 11.08 20.04
C SER A 340 -44.62 10.39 18.84
N ASP A 341 -44.68 9.06 18.82
CA ASP A 341 -44.10 8.23 17.76
C ASP A 341 -44.76 8.50 16.40
N LEU A 342 -46.09 8.62 16.35
CA LEU A 342 -46.83 8.93 15.12
C LEU A 342 -46.46 10.31 14.56
N ALA A 343 -46.26 11.29 15.45
CA ALA A 343 -45.84 12.63 15.04
C ALA A 343 -44.42 12.63 14.48
N THR A 344 -43.48 11.96 15.16
CA THR A 344 -42.08 11.84 14.74
C THR A 344 -41.96 11.10 13.40
N TYR A 345 -42.57 9.92 13.25
CA TYR A 345 -42.53 9.16 12.00
C TYR A 345 -43.17 9.93 10.83
N GLY A 346 -44.23 10.70 11.08
CA GLY A 346 -44.87 11.53 10.07
C GLY A 346 -43.96 12.68 9.58
N ALA A 347 -43.24 13.32 10.50
CA ALA A 347 -42.28 14.38 10.17
C ALA A 347 -41.07 13.82 9.41
N GLU A 348 -40.50 12.70 9.87
CA GLU A 348 -39.37 12.03 9.21
C GLU A 348 -39.72 11.54 7.81
N ALA A 349 -40.92 10.94 7.61
CA ALA A 349 -41.36 10.49 6.30
C ALA A 349 -41.51 11.66 5.31
N LYS A 350 -41.98 12.83 5.77
CA LYS A 350 -42.06 14.05 4.94
C LYS A 350 -40.68 14.60 4.60
N LYS A 351 -39.73 14.61 5.55
CA LYS A 351 -38.34 14.98 5.32
C LYS A 351 -37.68 14.06 4.28
N LEU A 352 -37.83 12.74 4.45
CA LEU A 352 -37.36 11.74 3.49
C LEU A 352 -37.93 11.98 2.08
N LEU A 353 -39.23 12.29 1.96
CA LEU A 353 -39.85 12.61 0.68
C LEU A 353 -39.22 13.86 0.03
N GLN A 354 -38.98 14.91 0.83
CA GLN A 354 -38.34 16.14 0.36
C GLN A 354 -36.91 15.87 -0.12
N ASP A 355 -36.13 15.10 0.63
CA ASP A 355 -34.74 14.78 0.29
C ASP A 355 -34.65 13.99 -1.02
N LEU A 356 -35.52 12.98 -1.20
CA LEU A 356 -35.64 12.22 -2.46
C LEU A 356 -36.10 13.09 -3.66
N GLN A 357 -36.85 14.16 -3.43
CA GLN A 357 -37.34 15.02 -4.52
C GLN A 357 -36.41 16.17 -4.88
N SER A 358 -35.63 16.68 -3.91
CA SER A 358 -34.93 17.96 -4.04
C SER A 358 -33.41 17.90 -3.87
N ARG A 359 -32.85 16.84 -3.26
CA ARG A 359 -31.41 16.77 -2.90
C ARG A 359 -30.60 15.75 -3.69
N ASN A 360 -31.14 15.26 -4.81
CA ASN A 360 -30.52 14.19 -5.62
C ASN A 360 -30.19 12.92 -4.79
N GLU A 361 -30.92 12.70 -3.69
CA GLU A 361 -30.77 11.50 -2.87
C GLU A 361 -31.56 10.34 -3.49
N ARG A 362 -30.97 9.15 -3.42
CA ARG A 362 -31.61 7.88 -3.77
C ARG A 362 -31.98 7.12 -2.52
N MET A 363 -32.97 6.25 -2.65
CA MET A 363 -33.33 5.31 -1.60
C MET A 363 -32.58 3.99 -1.81
N PHE A 364 -31.91 3.52 -0.78
CA PHE A 364 -31.24 2.23 -0.73
C PHE A 364 -31.89 1.32 0.29
N LEU A 365 -31.97 0.03 -0.02
CA LEU A 365 -32.31 -1.03 0.91
C LEU A 365 -30.99 -1.65 1.38
N VAL A 366 -30.74 -1.58 2.69
CA VAL A 366 -29.50 -2.03 3.31
C VAL A 366 -29.77 -3.16 4.28
N THR A 367 -29.03 -4.26 4.14
CA THR A 367 -28.92 -5.31 5.16
C THR A 367 -27.49 -5.30 5.70
N PHE A 368 -27.36 -5.05 6.99
CA PHE A 368 -26.07 -5.02 7.68
C PHE A 368 -25.94 -6.27 8.55
N LEU A 369 -24.98 -7.13 8.22
CA LEU A 369 -24.70 -8.38 8.94
C LEU A 369 -23.32 -8.31 9.61
N VAL A 370 -23.26 -8.90 10.81
CA VAL A 370 -22.04 -9.09 11.58
C VAL A 370 -21.89 -10.57 11.88
N LEU A 371 -20.84 -11.18 11.36
CA LEU A 371 -20.43 -12.54 11.68
C LEU A 371 -19.27 -12.50 12.67
N ASN A 372 -19.55 -12.92 13.90
CA ASN A 372 -18.53 -13.14 14.92
C ASN A 372 -18.08 -14.60 14.89
N THR A 373 -16.77 -14.83 15.04
CA THR A 373 -16.22 -16.19 15.16
C THR A 373 -15.27 -16.30 16.36
N ALA A 374 -15.10 -17.50 16.91
CA ALA A 374 -14.13 -17.80 17.97
C ALA A 374 -13.80 -19.30 18.07
N ASP A 375 -12.75 -19.63 18.81
CA ASP A 375 -12.30 -21.02 19.02
C ASP A 375 -13.14 -21.78 20.07
N ASN A 376 -13.83 -21.05 20.94
CA ASN A 376 -14.72 -21.65 21.93
C ASN A 376 -15.97 -20.78 22.19
N PRO A 377 -17.06 -21.40 22.70
CA PRO A 377 -18.32 -20.68 22.92
C PRO A 377 -18.23 -19.50 23.89
N ARG A 378 -17.33 -19.55 24.88
CA ARG A 378 -17.15 -18.46 25.86
C ARG A 378 -16.52 -17.22 25.19
N GLN A 379 -15.47 -17.42 24.41
CA GLN A 379 -14.87 -16.34 23.60
C GLN A 379 -15.88 -15.79 22.58
N LEU A 380 -16.65 -16.65 21.91
CA LEU A 380 -17.69 -16.22 20.98
C LEU A 380 -18.72 -15.32 21.69
N GLY A 381 -19.15 -15.69 22.90
CA GLY A 381 -20.04 -14.87 23.73
C GLY A 381 -19.47 -13.50 24.05
N ASN A 382 -18.18 -13.41 24.39
CA ASN A 382 -17.48 -12.15 24.63
C ASN A 382 -17.42 -11.28 23.37
N ASN A 383 -17.07 -11.87 22.21
CA ASN A 383 -16.98 -11.16 20.94
C ASN A 383 -18.35 -10.59 20.52
N ILE A 384 -19.43 -11.37 20.70
CA ILE A 384 -20.80 -10.90 20.44
C ILE A 384 -21.17 -9.77 21.41
N PHE A 385 -20.82 -9.89 22.69
CA PHE A 385 -21.10 -8.84 23.67
C PHE A 385 -20.41 -7.52 23.30
N GLN A 386 -19.13 -7.57 22.93
CA GLN A 386 -18.38 -6.40 22.44
C GLN A 386 -19.02 -5.78 21.20
N ALA A 387 -19.37 -6.59 20.19
CA ALA A 387 -20.05 -6.12 18.99
C ALA A 387 -21.41 -5.47 19.32
N SER A 388 -22.18 -6.05 20.25
CA SER A 388 -23.43 -5.47 20.73
C SER A 388 -23.22 -4.14 21.47
N SER A 389 -22.16 -4.01 22.27
CA SER A 389 -21.82 -2.75 22.95
C SER A 389 -21.47 -1.64 21.95
N ILE A 390 -20.77 -1.97 20.86
CA ILE A 390 -20.50 -1.03 19.76
C ILE A 390 -21.82 -0.58 19.11
N ALA A 391 -22.73 -1.51 18.78
CA ALA A 391 -24.03 -1.15 18.22
C ALA A 391 -24.82 -0.22 19.16
N GLN A 392 -24.84 -0.51 20.46
CA GLN A 392 -25.57 0.26 21.47
C GLN A 392 -25.03 1.70 21.61
N LYS A 393 -23.72 1.91 21.49
CA LYS A 393 -23.09 3.24 21.50
C LYS A 393 -23.67 4.16 20.41
N TYR A 394 -24.10 3.59 19.29
CA TYR A 394 -24.69 4.31 18.15
C TYR A 394 -26.22 4.20 18.09
N ASN A 395 -26.89 3.92 19.22
CA ASN A 395 -28.34 3.73 19.30
C ASN A 395 -28.87 2.67 18.30
N CYS A 396 -28.06 1.64 18.06
CA CYS A 396 -28.43 0.48 17.27
C CYS A 396 -28.47 -0.76 18.16
N GLN A 397 -29.19 -1.79 17.71
CA GLN A 397 -29.24 -3.07 18.40
C GLN A 397 -28.69 -4.17 17.49
N LEU A 398 -27.81 -5.01 18.01
CA LEU A 398 -27.33 -6.20 17.30
C LEU A 398 -28.21 -7.40 17.68
N THR A 399 -28.93 -7.95 16.71
CA THR A 399 -29.91 -9.02 16.92
C THR A 399 -29.47 -10.28 16.18
N ARG A 400 -29.43 -11.42 16.86
CA ARG A 400 -29.00 -12.70 16.28
C ARG A 400 -30.04 -13.23 15.29
N LEU A 401 -29.55 -13.85 14.21
CA LEU A 401 -30.39 -14.54 13.23
C LEU A 401 -30.74 -15.96 13.72
N ASP A 402 -31.53 -16.04 14.79
CA ASP A 402 -31.94 -17.33 15.37
C ASP A 402 -32.68 -18.18 14.32
N PHE A 403 -32.25 -19.43 14.15
CA PHE A 403 -32.70 -20.41 13.14
C PHE A 403 -32.42 -20.04 11.67
N GLN A 404 -31.71 -18.94 11.42
CA GLN A 404 -31.29 -18.50 10.08
C GLN A 404 -29.76 -18.35 10.00
N GLN A 405 -29.02 -19.14 10.78
CA GLN A 405 -27.56 -19.05 10.85
C GLN A 405 -26.87 -19.56 9.58
N GLU A 406 -27.48 -20.53 8.88
CA GLU A 406 -26.95 -21.02 7.60
C GLU A 406 -27.08 -19.91 6.53
N GLU A 407 -28.27 -19.36 6.37
CA GLU A 407 -28.57 -18.25 5.46
C GLU A 407 -27.72 -17.03 5.78
N GLY A 408 -27.54 -16.72 7.07
CA GLY A 408 -26.70 -15.62 7.54
C GLY A 408 -25.23 -15.84 7.20
N LEU A 409 -24.69 -17.05 7.39
CA LEU A 409 -23.30 -17.37 7.05
C LEU A 409 -23.08 -17.30 5.53
N MET A 410 -24.00 -17.85 4.75
CA MET A 410 -23.91 -17.86 3.30
C MET A 410 -24.07 -16.45 2.71
N SER A 411 -24.87 -15.59 3.33
CA SER A 411 -24.96 -14.15 3.01
C SER A 411 -23.73 -13.36 3.45
N SER A 412 -22.86 -13.94 4.28
CA SER A 412 -21.63 -13.29 4.74
C SER A 412 -20.43 -13.53 3.81
N LEU A 413 -20.61 -14.34 2.76
CA LEU A 413 -19.63 -14.58 1.70
C LEU A 413 -19.68 -13.43 0.67
N PRO A 414 -18.56 -12.97 0.09
CA PRO A 414 -18.56 -11.95 -0.97
C PRO A 414 -18.93 -12.57 -2.32
N LEU A 415 -20.16 -13.06 -2.39
CA LEU A 415 -20.78 -13.61 -3.58
C LEU A 415 -21.84 -12.67 -4.16
N GLY A 416 -22.23 -11.61 -3.44
CA GLY A 416 -23.28 -10.66 -3.84
C GLY A 416 -24.69 -11.23 -3.62
N LEU A 417 -24.83 -12.26 -2.79
CA LEU A 417 -26.11 -12.90 -2.48
C LEU A 417 -26.53 -12.59 -1.05
N ASN A 418 -27.71 -12.02 -0.89
CA ASN A 418 -28.36 -11.85 0.40
C ASN A 418 -29.55 -12.81 0.51
N GLN A 419 -29.49 -13.73 1.47
CA GLN A 419 -30.59 -14.65 1.79
C GLN A 419 -31.43 -14.16 2.98
N ILE A 420 -31.07 -13.01 3.56
CA ILE A 420 -31.79 -12.41 4.68
C ILE A 420 -32.75 -11.35 4.16
N GLU A 421 -34.04 -11.52 4.49
CA GLU A 421 -35.11 -10.63 4.04
C GLU A 421 -35.13 -9.28 4.76
N ILE A 422 -34.47 -9.18 5.92
CA ILE A 422 -34.47 -7.98 6.76
C ILE A 422 -33.67 -6.87 6.07
N GLN A 423 -34.36 -5.78 5.71
CA GLN A 423 -33.78 -4.63 5.01
C GLN A 423 -34.25 -3.32 5.64
N ARG A 424 -33.35 -2.34 5.73
CA ARG A 424 -33.65 -0.97 6.15
C ARG A 424 -33.54 -0.03 4.97
N GLY A 425 -34.59 0.76 4.74
CA GLY A 425 -34.56 1.87 3.79
C GLY A 425 -33.74 3.03 4.34
N LEU A 426 -32.71 3.46 3.62
CA LEU A 426 -31.83 4.58 3.94
C LEU A 426 -31.69 5.49 2.72
N THR A 427 -31.36 6.77 2.93
CA THR A 427 -30.97 7.65 1.82
C THR A 427 -29.50 7.48 1.48
N THR A 428 -29.05 8.01 0.33
CA THR A 428 -27.64 8.02 -0.06
C THR A 428 -26.74 8.49 1.08
N SER A 429 -27.04 9.66 1.66
CA SER A 429 -26.26 10.25 2.75
C SER A 429 -26.22 9.34 3.97
N SER A 430 -27.36 8.74 4.35
CA SER A 430 -27.40 7.80 5.48
C SER A 430 -26.67 6.48 5.22
N THR A 431 -26.65 6.00 3.98
CA THR A 431 -25.85 4.83 3.58
C THR A 431 -24.37 5.16 3.50
N ALA A 432 -24.01 6.38 3.08
CA ALA A 432 -22.63 6.84 2.98
C ALA A 432 -21.92 6.91 4.33
N ILE A 433 -22.66 7.08 5.44
CA ILE A 433 -22.13 7.03 6.81
C ILE A 433 -21.34 5.74 7.08
N PHE A 434 -21.67 4.64 6.41
CA PHE A 434 -20.85 3.42 6.42
C PHE A 434 -19.61 3.57 5.52
N VAL A 435 -18.81 4.61 5.78
CA VAL A 435 -17.60 4.92 5.00
C VAL A 435 -16.63 3.76 5.16
N PRO A 436 -16.22 3.10 4.06
CA PRO A 436 -15.37 1.91 4.13
C PRO A 436 -13.92 2.23 4.44
N PHE A 437 -13.57 3.50 4.71
CA PHE A 437 -12.21 3.99 4.85
C PHE A 437 -11.87 4.34 6.29
N THR A 438 -10.76 3.81 6.81
CA THR A 438 -10.29 4.08 8.16
C THR A 438 -8.92 4.74 8.15
N THR A 439 -7.87 3.92 8.11
CA THR A 439 -6.48 4.34 8.08
C THR A 439 -5.73 3.48 7.08
N GLN A 440 -4.85 4.10 6.29
CA GLN A 440 -4.05 3.34 5.34
C GLN A 440 -2.99 2.52 6.08
N GLU A 441 -3.04 1.20 5.90
CA GLU A 441 -2.01 0.30 6.41
C GLU A 441 -0.86 0.19 5.42
N LEU A 442 0.37 0.37 5.92
CA LEU A 442 1.59 0.28 5.14
C LEU A 442 2.34 -0.99 5.53
N PHE A 443 1.88 -2.12 5.01
CA PHE A 443 2.50 -3.42 5.22
C PHE A 443 2.78 -4.11 3.88
N GLN A 444 4.06 -4.17 3.51
CA GLN A 444 4.53 -4.81 2.30
C GLN A 444 5.23 -6.14 2.66
N ASN A 445 4.82 -7.22 2.00
CA ASN A 445 5.35 -8.58 2.22
C ASN A 445 6.65 -8.85 1.44
N GLY A 446 7.44 -7.81 1.15
CA GLY A 446 8.67 -7.92 0.38
C GLY A 446 9.86 -8.34 1.23
N LYS A 447 10.81 -9.08 0.65
CA LYS A 447 12.08 -9.44 1.32
C LYS A 447 12.92 -8.22 1.72
N GLU A 448 12.76 -7.11 1.00
CA GLU A 448 13.47 -5.84 1.24
C GLU A 448 12.61 -4.82 2.00
N ALA A 449 11.44 -5.22 2.52
CA ALA A 449 10.57 -4.33 3.28
C ALA A 449 11.18 -3.99 4.64
N LEU A 450 11.41 -2.71 4.89
CA LEU A 450 11.98 -2.23 6.14
C LEU A 450 10.92 -1.88 7.16
N TYR A 451 11.22 -2.15 8.42
CA TYR A 451 10.42 -1.79 9.58
C TYR A 451 10.60 -0.31 9.94
N TYR A 452 9.50 0.45 9.91
CA TYR A 452 9.48 1.87 10.27
C TYR A 452 8.81 2.17 11.61
N GLY A 453 8.07 1.22 12.19
CA GLY A 453 7.40 1.40 13.47
C GLY A 453 6.03 0.75 13.52
N ILE A 454 5.19 1.25 14.42
CA ILE A 454 3.81 0.83 14.58
C ILE A 454 2.91 2.01 14.25
N ASN A 455 1.82 1.75 13.53
CA ASN A 455 0.77 2.73 13.32
C ASN A 455 0.08 3.04 14.67
N ALA A 456 0.09 4.31 15.07
CA ALA A 456 -0.40 4.73 16.39
C ALA A 456 -1.91 4.53 16.59
N LEU A 457 -2.69 4.42 15.50
CA LEU A 457 -4.13 4.18 15.58
C LEU A 457 -4.47 2.69 15.55
N SER A 458 -3.94 1.97 14.56
CA SER A 458 -4.29 0.56 14.37
C SER A 458 -3.43 -0.43 15.17
N ASN A 459 -2.31 0.05 15.72
CA ASN A 459 -1.28 -0.76 16.34
C ASN A 459 -0.67 -1.84 15.42
N ASN A 460 -0.81 -1.69 14.10
CA ASN A 460 -0.22 -2.59 13.11
C ASN A 460 1.22 -2.17 12.77
N LEU A 461 2.05 -3.15 12.37
CA LEU A 461 3.42 -2.90 11.94
C LEU A 461 3.44 -2.12 10.63
N ILE A 462 4.37 -1.17 10.52
CA ILE A 462 4.67 -0.44 9.30
C ILE A 462 5.92 -1.07 8.68
N MET A 463 5.71 -1.82 7.59
CA MET A 463 6.75 -2.52 6.82
C MET A 463 6.71 -2.05 5.37
N VAL A 464 7.77 -1.40 4.90
CA VAL A 464 7.76 -0.74 3.59
C VAL A 464 9.11 -0.87 2.91
N ASP A 465 9.09 -1.30 1.65
CA ASP A 465 10.20 -1.09 0.73
C ASP A 465 9.98 0.24 -0.02
N ARG A 466 10.82 1.24 0.30
CA ARG A 466 10.77 2.56 -0.34
C ARG A 466 11.00 2.50 -1.84
N LYS A 467 11.69 1.47 -2.36
CA LYS A 467 11.94 1.29 -3.79
C LYS A 467 10.67 1.05 -4.60
N LEU A 468 9.63 0.49 -3.97
CA LEU A 468 8.33 0.21 -4.61
C LEU A 468 7.38 1.41 -4.53
N LEU A 469 7.72 2.46 -3.77
CA LEU A 469 6.92 3.67 -3.67
C LEU A 469 7.18 4.61 -4.86
N LYS A 470 6.29 5.60 -5.05
CA LYS A 470 6.45 6.64 -6.09
C LYS A 470 7.78 7.39 -5.97
N ASN A 471 8.26 7.59 -4.74
CA ASN A 471 9.53 8.26 -4.45
C ASN A 471 10.22 7.52 -3.30
N PRO A 472 11.45 7.00 -3.50
CA PRO A 472 12.17 6.27 -2.47
C PRO A 472 12.87 7.19 -1.44
N ASN A 473 13.03 8.48 -1.73
CA ASN A 473 13.80 9.41 -0.91
C ASN A 473 13.16 9.62 0.47
N GLY A 474 13.97 9.85 1.49
CA GLY A 474 13.54 10.03 2.88
C GLY A 474 13.89 11.40 3.47
N LEU A 475 13.11 11.81 4.47
CA LEU A 475 13.42 12.98 5.30
C LEU A 475 13.01 12.67 6.74
N ILE A 476 13.95 12.77 7.67
CA ILE A 476 13.73 12.56 9.10
C ILE A 476 13.81 13.92 9.80
N LEU A 477 12.66 14.39 10.27
CA LEU A 477 12.52 15.68 10.93
C LEU A 477 12.17 15.51 12.40
N GLY A 478 12.82 16.30 13.26
CA GLY A 478 12.53 16.26 14.70
C GLY A 478 13.32 17.28 15.50
N THR A 479 12.80 17.70 16.65
CA THR A 479 13.53 18.58 17.57
C THR A 479 14.82 17.92 18.08
N PRO A 480 15.84 18.66 18.53
CA PRO A 480 16.99 18.07 19.20
C PRO A 480 16.53 17.18 20.37
N GLY A 481 17.07 15.97 20.49
CA GLY A 481 16.67 14.99 21.52
C GLY A 481 15.41 14.17 21.22
N SER A 482 14.71 14.39 20.10
CA SER A 482 13.49 13.61 19.74
C SER A 482 13.75 12.19 19.21
N GLY A 483 15.02 11.77 19.08
CA GLY A 483 15.37 10.42 18.59
C GLY A 483 15.58 10.32 17.07
N LYS A 484 15.97 11.40 16.39
CA LYS A 484 16.31 11.40 14.94
C LYS A 484 17.40 10.39 14.60
N SER A 485 18.59 10.56 15.19
CA SER A 485 19.73 9.68 14.92
C SER A 485 19.46 8.24 15.35
N PHE A 486 18.65 8.03 16.40
CA PHE A 486 18.20 6.68 16.78
C PHE A 486 17.35 6.03 15.69
N SER A 487 16.41 6.78 15.11
CA SER A 487 15.55 6.31 14.02
C SER A 487 16.36 5.97 12.76
N ALA A 488 17.33 6.82 12.42
CA ALA A 488 18.25 6.59 11.29
C ALA A 488 19.17 5.39 11.50
N LYS A 489 19.81 5.27 12.67
CA LYS A 489 20.63 4.09 13.04
C LYS A 489 19.85 2.80 12.94
N ARG A 490 18.59 2.80 13.40
CA ARG A 490 17.69 1.65 13.27
C ARG A 490 17.39 1.32 11.80
N GLU A 491 17.15 2.33 10.96
CA GLU A 491 16.91 2.12 9.53
C GLU A 491 18.15 1.60 8.81
N ILE A 492 19.34 2.15 9.10
CA ILE A 492 20.64 1.72 8.56
C ILE A 492 20.89 0.25 8.90
N ALA A 493 20.76 -0.11 10.18
CA ALA A 493 20.95 -1.49 10.62
C ALA A 493 19.96 -2.44 9.93
N ASN A 494 18.68 -2.05 9.84
CA ASN A 494 17.67 -2.88 9.20
C ASN A 494 17.95 -3.07 7.69
N CYS A 495 18.33 -1.99 7.02
CA CYS A 495 18.75 -2.04 5.62
C CYS A 495 19.95 -2.96 5.41
N PHE A 496 20.96 -2.88 6.28
CA PHE A 496 22.16 -3.71 6.18
C PHE A 496 21.83 -5.20 6.28
N LEU A 497 20.90 -5.57 7.17
CA LEU A 497 20.53 -6.97 7.41
C LEU A 497 19.59 -7.55 6.35
N LEU A 498 18.69 -6.74 5.77
CA LEU A 498 17.63 -7.21 4.86
C LEU A 498 17.98 -7.10 3.38
N THR A 499 18.74 -6.08 3.01
CA THR A 499 19.02 -5.77 1.60
C THR A 499 20.48 -6.07 1.28
N ASN A 500 20.83 -5.98 -0.01
CA ASN A 500 22.22 -5.92 -0.45
C ASN A 500 22.66 -4.49 -0.78
N ASP A 501 21.90 -3.46 -0.39
CA ASP A 501 22.20 -2.06 -0.74
C ASP A 501 23.55 -1.62 -0.14
N ASP A 502 24.23 -0.71 -0.86
CA ASP A 502 25.36 0.03 -0.29
C ASP A 502 24.84 1.19 0.56
N ILE A 503 25.48 1.45 1.69
CA ILE A 503 25.06 2.45 2.68
C ILE A 503 26.20 3.44 2.87
N ILE A 504 25.94 4.71 2.58
CA ILE A 504 26.89 5.79 2.80
C ILE A 504 26.28 6.79 3.78
N ILE A 505 27.07 7.20 4.77
CA ILE A 505 26.65 8.13 5.83
C ILE A 505 27.60 9.33 5.82
N CYS A 506 27.04 10.53 5.82
CA CYS A 506 27.76 11.78 6.05
C CYS A 506 27.47 12.23 7.49
N ASP A 507 28.48 12.18 8.35
CA ASP A 507 28.35 12.32 9.80
C ASP A 507 29.17 13.52 10.33
N PRO A 508 28.56 14.71 10.48
CA PRO A 508 29.24 15.89 10.99
C PRO A 508 29.42 15.92 12.51
N GLU A 509 28.81 15.00 13.26
CA GLU A 509 28.84 14.95 14.73
C GLU A 509 29.54 13.69 15.30
N ALA A 510 29.96 12.78 14.42
CA ALA A 510 30.56 11.47 14.70
C ALA A 510 29.65 10.56 15.55
N GLU A 511 28.34 10.56 15.27
CA GLU A 511 27.37 9.72 15.99
C GLU A 511 27.26 8.29 15.45
N TYR A 512 27.62 8.05 14.19
CA TYR A 512 27.38 6.80 13.45
C TYR A 512 28.58 5.86 13.41
N ALA A 513 29.79 6.35 13.70
CA ALA A 513 31.03 5.56 13.66
C ALA A 513 30.95 4.23 14.44
N PRO A 514 30.45 4.18 15.70
CA PRO A 514 30.37 2.91 16.45
C PRO A 514 29.45 1.87 15.81
N LEU A 515 28.37 2.32 15.14
CA LEU A 515 27.46 1.42 14.43
C LEU A 515 28.15 0.83 13.19
N VAL A 516 28.86 1.67 12.44
CA VAL A 516 29.55 1.28 11.20
C VAL A 516 30.68 0.30 11.50
N GLU A 517 31.49 0.56 12.53
CA GLU A 517 32.54 -0.35 12.99
C GLU A 517 31.97 -1.71 13.42
N ARG A 518 30.83 -1.71 14.14
CA ARG A 518 30.16 -2.95 14.57
C ARG A 518 29.63 -3.78 13.40
N LEU A 519 29.30 -3.14 12.28
CA LEU A 519 28.85 -3.75 11.02
C LEU A 519 30.00 -4.06 10.05
N HIS A 520 31.25 -4.04 10.52
CA HIS A 520 32.46 -4.24 9.70
C HIS A 520 32.58 -3.27 8.53
N GLY A 521 32.04 -2.07 8.71
CA GLY A 521 32.12 -0.96 7.78
C GLY A 521 33.43 -0.20 7.82
N GLN A 522 33.58 0.74 6.89
CA GLN A 522 34.70 1.68 6.86
C GLN A 522 34.25 3.02 7.46
N VAL A 523 34.95 3.48 8.49
CA VAL A 523 34.88 4.88 8.93
C VAL A 523 36.07 5.61 8.31
N ILE A 524 35.77 6.67 7.56
CA ILE A 524 36.74 7.55 6.92
C ILE A 524 36.72 8.86 7.69
N LYS A 525 37.83 9.18 8.37
CA LYS A 525 37.92 10.38 9.20
C LYS A 525 38.53 11.49 8.39
N ILE A 526 37.75 12.48 7.99
CA ILE A 526 38.26 13.62 7.23
C ILE A 526 38.60 14.74 8.22
N SER A 527 39.87 14.91 8.54
CA SER A 527 40.35 15.99 9.39
C SER A 527 41.74 16.49 9.00
N PRO A 528 42.15 17.70 9.46
CA PRO A 528 43.51 18.18 9.22
C PRO A 528 44.60 17.32 9.86
N THR A 529 44.24 16.50 10.85
CA THR A 529 45.16 15.63 11.59
C THR A 529 45.08 14.15 11.16
N SER A 530 44.10 13.78 10.33
CA SER A 530 43.96 12.42 9.80
C SER A 530 44.84 12.22 8.56
N GLY A 531 45.31 10.99 8.35
CA GLY A 531 45.97 10.58 7.11
C GLY A 531 45.00 10.14 6.01
N ASP A 532 43.70 10.22 6.25
CA ASP A 532 42.64 9.85 5.32
C ASP A 532 42.31 11.05 4.42
N TYR A 533 42.41 10.87 3.10
CA TYR A 533 42.19 11.91 2.12
C TYR A 533 41.18 11.48 1.07
N ILE A 534 40.38 12.45 0.62
CA ILE A 534 39.44 12.31 -0.48
C ILE A 534 39.68 13.46 -1.43
N ASN A 535 39.97 13.11 -2.68
CA ASN A 535 40.19 14.06 -3.74
C ASN A 535 38.85 14.56 -4.29
N PRO A 536 38.53 15.87 -4.17
CA PRO A 536 37.33 16.44 -4.78
C PRO A 536 37.43 16.44 -6.31
N MET A 537 38.61 16.26 -6.90
CA MET A 537 38.81 16.20 -8.35
C MET A 537 38.67 14.78 -8.92
N ASP A 538 38.30 13.76 -8.12
CA ASP A 538 38.09 12.41 -8.66
C ASP A 538 36.92 12.36 -9.64
N LEU A 539 37.18 11.88 -10.87
CA LEU A 539 36.19 11.73 -11.92
C LEU A 539 36.06 10.26 -12.33
N ASN A 540 34.82 9.74 -12.31
CA ASN A 540 34.50 8.46 -12.92
C ASN A 540 34.02 8.67 -14.37
N LEU A 541 34.44 7.81 -15.31
CA LEU A 541 34.10 7.97 -16.73
C LEU A 541 32.70 7.43 -17.06
N ASP A 542 32.14 6.56 -16.20
CA ASP A 542 30.80 5.99 -16.37
C ASP A 542 29.65 6.96 -16.00
N TYR A 543 29.95 8.25 -15.86
CA TYR A 543 29.15 9.27 -15.18
C TYR A 543 27.76 9.54 -15.78
N SER A 544 27.47 9.20 -17.04
CA SER A 544 26.08 9.23 -17.53
C SER A 544 25.86 8.57 -18.91
N ASP A 545 24.59 8.24 -19.24
CA ASP A 545 24.16 7.78 -20.58
C ASP A 545 23.90 8.96 -21.58
N ASP A 546 23.74 10.21 -21.11
CA ASP A 546 23.21 11.34 -21.92
C ASP A 546 23.95 12.71 -21.76
N GLU A 547 24.79 12.89 -20.74
CA GLU A 547 25.58 14.09 -20.40
C GLU A 547 27.10 13.79 -20.31
N SER A 548 27.94 14.77 -20.63
CA SER A 548 29.39 14.64 -20.45
C SER A 548 29.74 14.56 -18.96
N PRO A 549 30.45 13.52 -18.46
CA PRO A 549 30.96 13.43 -17.08
C PRO A 549 31.58 14.72 -16.55
N LEU A 550 32.28 15.41 -17.45
CA LEU A 550 32.98 16.66 -17.17
C LEU A 550 32.05 17.83 -16.87
N SER A 551 30.81 17.88 -17.40
CA SER A 551 29.90 18.99 -17.12
C SER A 551 29.41 18.96 -15.68
N LEU A 552 28.97 17.79 -15.20
CA LEU A 552 28.57 17.60 -13.80
C LEU A 552 29.71 17.91 -12.83
N LYS A 553 30.92 17.47 -13.20
CA LYS A 553 32.10 17.77 -12.41
C LYS A 553 32.41 19.26 -12.40
N SER A 554 32.20 19.95 -13.52
CA SER A 554 32.36 21.40 -13.59
C SER A 554 31.35 22.12 -12.69
N ASP A 555 30.09 21.69 -12.67
CA ASP A 555 29.05 22.24 -11.77
C ASP A 555 29.38 22.01 -10.29
N PHE A 556 29.90 20.83 -9.95
CA PHE A 556 30.43 20.53 -8.61
C PHE A 556 31.58 21.46 -8.23
N ILE A 557 32.59 21.63 -9.11
CA ILE A 557 33.75 22.48 -8.83
C ILE A 557 33.34 23.96 -8.75
N LEU A 558 32.38 24.41 -9.56
CA LEU A 558 31.79 25.74 -9.45
C LEU A 558 31.15 25.95 -8.07
N SER A 559 30.36 24.98 -7.60
CA SER A 559 29.72 25.02 -6.29
C SER A 559 30.75 25.02 -5.15
N LEU A 560 31.82 24.24 -5.30
CA LEU A 560 32.95 24.20 -4.37
C LEU A 560 33.68 25.55 -4.31
N CYS A 561 34.04 26.13 -5.46
CA CYS A 561 34.68 27.43 -5.55
C CYS A 561 33.82 28.56 -4.98
N GLU A 562 32.49 28.47 -5.11
CA GLU A 562 31.59 29.46 -4.52
C GLU A 562 31.61 29.45 -2.99
N LEU A 563 31.58 28.25 -2.39
CA LEU A 563 31.73 28.07 -0.94
C LEU A 563 33.08 28.59 -0.43
N ILE A 564 34.14 28.46 -1.24
CA ILE A 564 35.50 28.89 -0.91
C ILE A 564 35.68 30.41 -1.03
N VAL A 565 35.22 31.00 -2.15
CA VAL A 565 35.38 32.43 -2.42
C VAL A 565 34.55 33.27 -1.44
N GLY A 566 33.37 32.79 -1.03
CA GLY A 566 32.60 33.32 0.09
C GLY A 566 32.24 34.81 -0.04
N GLY A 567 31.03 35.12 -0.52
CA GLY A 567 30.54 36.49 -0.60
C GLY A 567 29.02 36.57 -0.67
N LYS A 568 28.44 37.72 -0.31
CA LYS A 568 26.97 37.95 -0.38
C LYS A 568 26.41 37.87 -1.81
N GLU A 569 27.26 38.06 -2.82
CA GLU A 569 26.89 38.08 -4.25
C GLU A 569 27.30 36.81 -5.00
N GLY A 570 27.90 35.81 -4.33
CA GLY A 570 28.37 34.57 -4.96
C GLY A 570 29.46 34.79 -6.02
N LEU A 571 29.62 33.82 -6.93
CA LEU A 571 30.54 33.92 -8.08
C LEU A 571 29.94 34.75 -9.23
N GLN A 572 30.71 35.70 -9.74
CA GLN A 572 30.35 36.51 -10.91
C GLN A 572 30.35 35.68 -12.21
N PRO A 573 29.56 36.03 -13.25
CA PRO A 573 29.50 35.26 -14.49
C PRO A 573 30.86 35.04 -15.17
N VAL A 574 31.75 36.04 -15.10
CA VAL A 574 33.12 35.97 -15.63
C VAL A 574 33.94 34.94 -14.85
N GLN A 575 33.83 34.93 -13.52
CA GLN A 575 34.50 33.95 -12.65
C GLN A 575 34.03 32.53 -12.94
N LYS A 576 32.71 32.32 -13.12
CA LYS A 576 32.14 31.01 -13.49
C LYS A 576 32.70 30.51 -14.83
N THR A 577 32.81 31.41 -15.82
CA THR A 577 33.36 31.08 -17.15
C THR A 577 34.84 30.67 -17.07
N ILE A 578 35.63 31.37 -16.26
CA ILE A 578 37.05 31.05 -16.05
C ILE A 578 37.19 29.69 -15.37
N ILE A 579 36.40 29.41 -14.33
CA ILE A 579 36.43 28.12 -13.62
C ILE A 579 36.07 26.97 -14.56
N ASP A 580 34.97 27.06 -15.32
CA ASP A 580 34.59 26.02 -16.28
C ASP A 580 35.69 25.76 -17.33
N ARG A 581 36.31 26.83 -17.86
CA ARG A 581 37.43 26.72 -18.80
C ARG A 581 38.62 26.00 -18.17
N CYS A 582 39.04 26.40 -16.97
CA CYS A 582 40.19 25.81 -16.28
C CYS A 582 39.92 24.35 -15.91
N VAL A 583 38.73 24.01 -15.41
CA VAL A 583 38.34 22.63 -15.11
C VAL A 583 38.46 21.74 -16.35
N ARG A 584 37.94 22.18 -17.50
CA ARG A 584 38.08 21.41 -18.74
C ARG A 584 39.52 21.18 -19.14
N MET A 585 40.40 22.18 -18.96
CA MET A 585 41.83 22.07 -19.27
C MET A 585 42.56 21.12 -18.32
N VAL A 586 42.30 21.20 -17.01
CA VAL A 586 42.89 20.32 -15.98
C VAL A 586 42.65 18.84 -16.33
N TYR A 587 41.41 18.50 -16.71
CA TYR A 587 41.05 17.11 -17.02
C TYR A 587 41.55 16.61 -18.38
N GLN A 588 42.08 17.45 -19.29
CA GLN A 588 42.56 16.98 -20.60
C GLN A 588 43.64 15.91 -20.48
N ASN A 589 44.58 16.08 -19.54
CA ASN A 589 45.65 15.12 -19.32
C ASN A 589 45.13 13.75 -18.88
N TYR A 590 44.15 13.74 -17.96
CA TYR A 590 43.49 12.52 -17.50
C TYR A 590 42.62 11.88 -18.60
N LEU A 591 41.86 12.66 -19.37
CA LEU A 591 40.99 12.14 -20.43
C LEU A 591 41.78 11.53 -21.60
N ASN A 592 42.99 12.04 -21.87
CA ASN A 592 43.89 11.48 -22.89
C ASN A 592 44.54 10.16 -22.44
N ASP A 593 44.76 9.98 -21.14
CA ASP A 593 45.40 8.81 -20.55
C ASP A 593 44.84 8.54 -19.15
N PRO A 594 43.69 7.82 -19.04
CA PRO A 594 42.93 7.69 -17.80
C PRO A 594 43.57 6.68 -16.85
N ARG A 595 44.63 7.12 -16.18
CA ARG A 595 45.34 6.39 -15.14
C ARG A 595 45.17 7.08 -13.78
N PRO A 596 45.08 6.35 -12.66
CA PRO A 596 44.96 6.94 -11.33
C PRO A 596 46.06 7.98 -11.03
N GLU A 597 47.25 7.80 -11.59
CA GLU A 597 48.37 8.73 -11.43
C GLU A 597 48.21 10.05 -12.19
N ASN A 598 47.33 10.09 -13.19
CA ASN A 598 47.02 11.28 -13.98
C ASN A 598 45.76 11.99 -13.48
N MET A 599 45.09 11.46 -12.44
CA MET A 599 43.93 12.11 -11.84
C MET A 599 44.37 13.46 -11.23
N PRO A 600 43.73 14.58 -11.61
CA PRO A 600 44.11 15.89 -11.10
C PRO A 600 43.76 16.03 -9.61
N VAL A 601 44.44 16.96 -8.95
CA VAL A 601 44.13 17.44 -7.59
C VAL A 601 43.79 18.94 -7.63
N LEU A 602 43.40 19.53 -6.49
CA LEU A 602 43.06 20.95 -6.42
C LEU A 602 44.24 21.86 -6.79
N GLU A 603 45.48 21.42 -6.53
CA GLU A 603 46.71 22.12 -6.91
C GLU A 603 46.81 22.33 -8.41
N ASP A 604 46.47 21.33 -9.24
CA ASP A 604 46.51 21.45 -10.69
C ASP A 604 45.54 22.54 -11.20
N LEU A 605 44.37 22.66 -10.56
CA LEU A 605 43.40 23.72 -10.86
C LEU A 605 43.91 25.09 -10.39
N TYR A 606 44.53 25.16 -9.22
CA TYR A 606 45.12 26.39 -8.67
C TYR A 606 46.25 26.91 -9.58
N ASP A 607 47.16 26.04 -10.00
CA ASP A 607 48.26 26.40 -10.89
C ASP A 607 47.75 26.89 -12.24
N LEU A 608 46.76 26.20 -12.81
CA LEU A 608 46.14 26.65 -14.06
C LEU A 608 45.43 28.00 -13.91
N LEU A 609 44.75 28.26 -12.79
CA LEU A 609 44.17 29.58 -12.50
C LEU A 609 45.24 30.68 -12.35
N ARG A 610 46.40 30.36 -11.77
CA ARG A 610 47.54 31.29 -11.66
C ARG A 610 48.16 31.65 -13.01
N THR A 611 48.08 30.76 -14.02
CA THR A 611 48.58 31.04 -15.38
C THR A 611 47.66 31.92 -16.23
N GLN A 612 46.41 32.15 -15.80
CA GLN A 612 45.47 32.98 -16.54
C GLN A 612 45.80 34.48 -16.39
N GLU A 613 45.66 35.24 -17.47
CA GLU A 613 45.97 36.68 -17.50
C GLU A 613 44.87 37.54 -16.84
N GLU A 614 43.64 37.02 -16.74
CA GLU A 614 42.50 37.72 -16.17
C GLU A 614 42.64 37.96 -14.65
N LYS A 615 42.31 39.18 -14.18
CA LYS A 615 42.39 39.54 -12.76
C LYS A 615 41.43 38.71 -11.90
N GLU A 616 40.28 38.37 -12.46
CA GLU A 616 39.26 37.52 -11.86
C GLU A 616 39.79 36.11 -11.59
N ALA A 617 40.66 35.57 -12.44
CA ALA A 617 41.29 34.27 -12.24
C ALA A 617 42.28 34.29 -11.05
N GLN A 618 43.08 35.37 -10.95
CA GLN A 618 44.01 35.57 -9.84
C GLN A 618 43.29 35.73 -8.50
N TYR A 619 42.11 36.35 -8.50
CA TYR A 619 41.26 36.46 -7.32
C TYR A 619 40.80 35.08 -6.82
N ILE A 620 40.31 34.22 -7.74
CA ILE A 620 39.88 32.85 -7.40
C ILE A 620 41.08 32.03 -6.90
N ALA A 621 42.24 32.12 -7.57
CA ALA A 621 43.45 31.43 -7.15
C ALA A 621 43.87 31.83 -5.73
N THR A 622 43.84 33.13 -5.41
CA THR A 622 44.17 33.62 -4.06
C THR A 622 43.20 33.10 -3.00
N ALA A 623 41.91 32.97 -3.33
CA ALA A 623 40.92 32.37 -2.43
C ALA A 623 41.15 30.85 -2.22
N LEU A 624 41.60 30.13 -3.25
CA LEU A 624 41.93 28.71 -3.18
C LEU A 624 43.25 28.43 -2.44
N GLU A 625 44.14 29.40 -2.32
CA GLU A 625 45.49 29.23 -1.76
C GLU A 625 45.49 28.59 -0.35
N ILE A 626 44.56 29.00 0.53
CA ILE A 626 44.45 28.44 1.88
C ILE A 626 44.07 26.95 1.90
N TYR A 627 43.40 26.47 0.85
CA TYR A 627 42.94 25.09 0.67
C TYR A 627 43.92 24.22 -0.14
N VAL A 628 44.98 24.81 -0.71
CA VAL A 628 45.97 24.11 -1.54
C VAL A 628 47.32 24.07 -0.83
N THR A 629 47.90 25.24 -0.54
CA THR A 629 49.21 25.39 0.10
C THR A 629 49.13 25.83 1.56
N GLY A 630 47.97 26.32 1.99
CA GLY A 630 47.71 26.80 3.34
C GLY A 630 47.31 25.73 4.35
N SER A 631 46.77 26.18 5.48
CA SER A 631 46.45 25.35 6.65
C SER A 631 45.19 24.48 6.50
N LEU A 632 44.43 24.61 5.42
CA LEU A 632 43.17 23.89 5.18
C LEU A 632 43.26 22.91 3.98
N ASN A 633 44.46 22.40 3.70
CA ASN A 633 44.78 21.57 2.53
C ASN A 633 44.26 20.12 2.55
N VAL A 634 43.29 19.80 3.41
CA VAL A 634 42.74 18.44 3.61
C VAL A 634 42.21 17.82 2.31
N PHE A 635 41.77 18.63 1.34
CA PHE A 635 41.21 18.18 0.07
C PHE A 635 42.21 18.26 -1.10
N ASN A 636 43.46 18.67 -0.88
CA ASN A 636 44.49 18.74 -1.92
C ASN A 636 45.40 17.50 -1.95
N HIS A 637 44.80 16.32 -1.84
CA HIS A 637 45.51 15.05 -1.83
C HIS A 637 44.74 14.04 -2.65
N ARG A 638 45.45 13.04 -3.18
CA ARG A 638 44.81 11.91 -3.88
C ARG A 638 44.05 11.04 -2.87
N THR A 639 42.91 10.50 -3.32
CA THR A 639 42.11 9.58 -2.50
C THR A 639 42.93 8.35 -2.13
N ASN A 640 43.06 8.07 -0.83
CA ASN A 640 43.85 6.95 -0.31
C ASN A 640 43.04 6.00 0.60
N VAL A 641 41.72 6.24 0.71
CA VAL A 641 40.81 5.49 1.58
C VAL A 641 40.01 4.45 0.81
N ASN A 642 39.66 3.35 1.50
CA ASN A 642 38.84 2.30 0.90
C ASN A 642 37.36 2.69 0.87
N ILE A 643 36.91 3.19 -0.27
CA ILE A 643 35.50 3.54 -0.53
C ILE A 643 34.64 2.35 -1.03
N GLN A 644 35.24 1.16 -1.21
CA GLN A 644 34.57 0.00 -1.79
C GLN A 644 33.78 -0.83 -0.77
N ASN A 645 33.95 -0.58 0.54
CA ASN A 645 33.15 -1.26 1.57
C ASN A 645 31.65 -0.97 1.35
N ARG A 646 30.81 -1.93 1.72
CA ARG A 646 29.35 -1.86 1.58
C ARG A 646 28.76 -0.75 2.45
N ILE A 647 29.30 -0.57 3.67
CA ILE A 647 28.90 0.51 4.58
C ILE A 647 30.09 1.42 4.85
N VAL A 648 29.93 2.70 4.50
CA VAL A 648 30.96 3.73 4.61
C VAL A 648 30.41 4.94 5.37
N CYS A 649 31.13 5.39 6.39
CA CYS A 649 30.79 6.57 7.18
C CYS A 649 31.89 7.61 7.04
N TYR A 650 31.54 8.78 6.52
CA TYR A 650 32.44 9.93 6.46
C TYR A 650 32.25 10.77 7.72
N ASP A 651 33.20 10.64 8.64
CA ASP A 651 33.28 11.45 9.85
C ASP A 651 33.97 12.77 9.52
N ILE A 652 33.23 13.86 9.60
CA ILE A 652 33.71 15.23 9.33
C ILE A 652 33.64 16.12 10.58
N LYS A 653 33.57 15.52 11.78
CA LYS A 653 33.40 16.25 13.04
C LYS A 653 34.50 17.25 13.33
N GLU A 654 35.74 16.82 13.09
CA GLU A 654 36.96 17.59 13.36
C GLU A 654 37.23 18.69 12.32
N LEU A 655 36.42 18.77 11.25
CA LEU A 655 36.49 19.90 10.32
C LEU A 655 35.93 21.18 10.97
N GLY A 656 36.60 22.30 10.71
CA GLY A 656 36.07 23.62 11.07
C GLY A 656 34.76 23.94 10.34
N LYS A 657 33.98 24.91 10.84
CA LYS A 657 32.64 25.25 10.28
C LYS A 657 32.62 25.48 8.77
N GLN A 658 33.65 26.11 8.20
CA GLN A 658 33.77 26.34 6.76
C GLN A 658 34.09 25.05 6.01
N LEU A 659 35.05 24.25 6.51
CA LEU A 659 35.43 22.98 5.91
C LEU A 659 34.34 21.91 6.01
N LYS A 660 33.46 21.95 7.03
CA LYS A 660 32.34 21.00 7.13
C LYS A 660 31.43 21.06 5.90
N LYS A 661 31.07 22.26 5.44
CA LYS A 661 30.23 22.43 4.24
C LYS A 661 30.88 21.86 2.99
N ILE A 662 32.17 22.17 2.82
CA ILE A 662 32.99 21.65 1.73
C ILE A 662 33.05 20.11 1.81
N GLY A 663 33.35 19.56 2.99
CA GLY A 663 33.40 18.12 3.23
C GLY A 663 32.08 17.42 2.90
N MET A 664 30.93 17.98 3.31
CA MET A 664 29.62 17.43 2.95
C MET A 664 29.39 17.42 1.44
N LEU A 665 29.78 18.49 0.74
CA LEU A 665 29.67 18.58 -0.72
C LEU A 665 30.55 17.54 -1.41
N VAL A 666 31.81 17.40 -0.96
CA VAL A 666 32.76 16.40 -1.47
C VAL A 666 32.23 14.98 -1.25
N VAL A 667 31.68 14.69 -0.07
CA VAL A 667 31.05 13.40 0.22
C VAL A 667 29.86 13.14 -0.70
N GLN A 668 29.05 14.15 -0.98
CA GLN A 668 27.89 14.02 -1.89
C GLN A 668 28.32 13.67 -3.32
N ASP A 669 29.40 14.26 -3.83
CA ASP A 669 30.00 13.90 -5.13
C ASP A 669 30.56 12.46 -5.12
N GLN A 670 31.23 12.05 -4.05
CA GLN A 670 31.70 10.66 -3.91
C GLN A 670 30.55 9.65 -3.84
N VAL A 671 29.43 10.00 -3.19
CA VAL A 671 28.22 9.18 -3.19
C VAL A 671 27.66 9.06 -4.61
N TRP A 672 27.62 10.15 -5.36
CA TRP A 672 27.19 10.14 -6.75
C TRP A 672 28.02 9.18 -7.62
N ASN A 673 29.34 9.16 -7.42
CA ASN A 673 30.22 8.20 -8.08
C ASN A 673 29.82 6.76 -7.78
N ARG A 674 29.53 6.46 -6.50
CA ARG A 674 29.07 5.15 -6.08
C ARG A 674 27.72 4.76 -6.67
N VAL A 675 26.75 5.68 -6.71
CA VAL A 675 25.42 5.42 -7.28
C VAL A 675 25.52 5.04 -8.75
N THR A 676 26.38 5.74 -9.49
CA THR A 676 26.58 5.49 -10.91
C THR A 676 27.16 4.09 -11.17
N ILE A 677 28.20 3.70 -10.43
CA ILE A 677 28.79 2.36 -10.49
C ILE A 677 27.74 1.29 -10.12
N ASN A 678 27.00 1.51 -9.04
CA ASN A 678 26.02 0.55 -8.55
C ASN A 678 24.83 0.39 -9.49
N ARG A 679 24.45 1.43 -10.23
CA ARG A 679 23.44 1.33 -11.29
C ARG A 679 23.83 0.30 -12.35
N ALA A 680 25.08 0.32 -12.81
CA ALA A 680 25.60 -0.67 -13.77
C ALA A 680 25.56 -2.10 -13.19
N ALA A 681 25.71 -2.24 -11.87
CA ALA A 681 25.60 -3.50 -11.15
C ALA A 681 24.16 -3.87 -10.69
N HIS A 682 23.14 -3.13 -11.10
CA HIS A 682 21.74 -3.29 -10.65
C HIS A 682 21.56 -3.28 -9.11
N LYS A 683 22.35 -2.47 -8.42
CA LYS A 683 22.38 -2.33 -6.96
C LYS A 683 21.95 -0.92 -6.56
N SER A 684 21.22 -0.78 -5.46
CA SER A 684 20.83 0.54 -4.93
C SER A 684 21.84 1.05 -3.91
N THR A 685 21.96 2.38 -3.83
CA THR A 685 22.82 3.07 -2.84
C THR A 685 21.96 3.94 -1.95
N ARG A 686 22.07 3.76 -0.64
CA ARG A 686 21.40 4.60 0.37
C ARG A 686 22.38 5.61 0.91
N TYR A 687 21.95 6.87 0.91
CA TYR A 687 22.77 7.98 1.37
C TYR A 687 22.09 8.69 2.53
N TYR A 688 22.70 8.65 3.72
CA TYR A 688 22.21 9.32 4.92
C TYR A 688 23.01 10.61 5.13
N ILE A 689 22.30 11.74 5.15
CA ILE A 689 22.89 13.08 5.31
C ILE A 689 22.44 13.63 6.64
N ASP A 690 23.32 13.56 7.64
CA ASP A 690 23.05 14.22 8.92
C ASP A 690 23.33 15.73 8.81
N GLU A 691 22.52 16.51 9.53
CA GLU A 691 22.46 17.97 9.45
C GLU A 691 22.42 18.53 8.01
N MET A 692 21.56 17.95 7.16
CA MET A 692 21.40 18.33 5.74
C MET A 692 21.19 19.83 5.51
N HIS A 693 20.64 20.53 6.50
CA HIS A 693 20.45 21.98 6.52
C HIS A 693 21.71 22.80 6.25
N LEU A 694 22.90 22.25 6.52
CA LEU A 694 24.17 22.92 6.27
C LEU A 694 24.43 23.14 4.78
N LEU A 695 23.92 22.27 3.91
CA LEU A 695 24.02 22.36 2.45
C LEU A 695 22.99 23.32 1.84
N LEU A 696 21.89 23.59 2.55
CA LEU A 696 20.76 24.38 2.02
C LEU A 696 20.85 25.89 2.35
N LYS A 697 21.93 26.34 3.00
CA LYS A 697 22.09 27.75 3.42
C LYS A 697 22.44 28.70 2.27
N GLU A 698 23.24 28.22 1.32
CA GLU A 698 23.71 28.99 0.17
C GLU A 698 22.95 28.57 -1.09
N GLU A 699 22.57 29.53 -1.94
CA GLU A 699 21.68 29.31 -3.09
C GLU A 699 22.23 28.28 -4.09
N GLN A 700 23.51 28.36 -4.44
CA GLN A 700 24.11 27.47 -5.44
C GLN A 700 24.40 26.08 -4.89
N THR A 701 24.85 25.98 -3.63
CA THR A 701 24.97 24.69 -2.91
C THR A 701 23.62 24.01 -2.77
N ALA A 702 22.56 24.77 -2.48
CA ALA A 702 21.20 24.25 -2.43
C ALA A 702 20.72 23.79 -3.80
N ALA A 703 20.98 24.56 -4.87
CA ALA A 703 20.63 24.20 -6.24
C ALA A 703 21.30 22.88 -6.67
N TYR A 704 22.60 22.75 -6.47
CA TYR A 704 23.35 21.51 -6.73
C TYR A 704 22.80 20.33 -5.90
N THR A 705 22.55 20.56 -4.61
CA THR A 705 21.99 19.53 -3.72
C THR A 705 20.63 19.04 -4.21
N VAL A 706 19.74 19.96 -4.61
CA VAL A 706 18.41 19.64 -5.17
C VAL A 706 18.52 18.90 -6.50
N GLU A 707 19.46 19.29 -7.35
CA GLU A 707 19.68 18.63 -8.63
C GLU A 707 20.15 17.18 -8.43
N ILE A 708 21.14 16.96 -7.58
CA ILE A 708 21.60 15.62 -7.21
C ILE A 708 20.50 14.80 -6.56
N TRP A 709 19.71 15.41 -5.68
CA TRP A 709 18.59 14.72 -5.03
C TRP A 709 17.57 14.18 -6.05
N LYS A 710 17.31 14.94 -7.13
CA LYS A 710 16.47 14.51 -8.26
C LYS A 710 17.16 13.43 -9.09
N ARG A 711 18.48 13.53 -9.30
CA ARG A 711 19.27 12.56 -10.07
C ARG A 711 19.35 11.21 -9.34
N PHE A 712 19.64 11.18 -8.04
CA PHE A 712 19.68 9.94 -7.25
C PHE A 712 18.45 9.08 -7.49
N ARG A 713 17.24 9.68 -7.47
CA ARG A 713 15.99 8.97 -7.73
C ARG A 713 15.97 8.24 -9.08
N LYS A 714 16.49 8.84 -10.16
CA LYS A 714 16.53 8.21 -11.50
C LYS A 714 17.59 7.10 -11.57
N TRP A 715 18.67 7.23 -10.81
CA TRP A 715 19.86 6.39 -10.90
C TRP A 715 19.91 5.26 -9.85
N GLY A 716 18.85 5.08 -9.05
CA GLY A 716 18.78 4.04 -8.02
C GLY A 716 19.42 4.43 -6.68
N GLY A 717 19.73 5.72 -6.49
CA GLY A 717 20.13 6.31 -5.22
C GLY A 717 18.92 6.67 -4.36
N ILE A 718 19.04 6.43 -3.05
CA ILE A 718 17.99 6.65 -2.06
C ILE A 718 18.52 7.58 -0.97
N PRO A 719 18.51 8.91 -1.20
CA PRO A 719 18.97 9.87 -0.21
C PRO A 719 17.95 10.02 0.93
N THR A 720 18.45 10.12 2.16
CA THR A 720 17.69 10.34 3.39
C THR A 720 18.36 11.48 4.16
N GLY A 721 17.66 12.60 4.32
CA GLY A 721 18.16 13.77 5.04
C GLY A 721 17.66 13.78 6.48
N GLU A 722 18.52 14.16 7.41
CA GLU A 722 18.17 14.35 8.82
C GLU A 722 18.32 15.81 9.22
N GLN A 723 17.30 16.36 9.89
CA GLN A 723 17.31 17.77 10.25
C GLN A 723 16.38 18.13 11.42
N VAL A 724 16.69 19.25 12.07
CA VAL A 724 15.81 19.92 13.03
C VAL A 724 14.71 20.76 12.35
N CYS A 725 13.43 20.47 12.65
CA CYS A 725 12.24 21.14 12.08
C CYS A 725 12.31 22.67 12.03
N PHE A 726 12.78 23.32 13.10
CA PHE A 726 12.81 24.79 13.21
C PHE A 726 13.69 25.47 12.15
N LEU A 727 14.69 24.76 11.59
CA LEU A 727 15.55 25.34 10.56
C LEU A 727 14.95 25.24 9.15
N PHE A 728 14.07 24.27 8.88
CA PHE A 728 13.54 24.05 7.53
C PHE A 728 12.57 25.16 7.12
N MET A 729 11.64 25.55 8.00
CA MET A 729 10.68 26.64 7.75
C MET A 729 11.36 28.03 7.66
N ARG A 730 12.59 28.18 8.16
CA ARG A 730 13.33 29.44 8.08
C ARG A 730 13.91 29.70 6.69
N LEU A 731 14.07 28.66 5.86
CA LEU A 731 14.55 28.75 4.48
C LEU A 731 13.46 29.26 3.52
N GLU A 732 12.19 28.92 3.74
CA GLU A 732 11.06 29.48 2.95
C GLU A 732 10.92 30.99 3.15
N ASN A 733 11.15 31.48 4.38
CA ASN A 733 11.07 32.92 4.68
C ASN A 733 12.21 33.77 4.07
N GLN A 734 13.17 33.16 3.37
CA GLN A 734 14.24 33.88 2.69
C GLN A 734 14.18 33.79 1.15
N THR A 735 13.27 32.98 0.58
CA THR A 735 13.28 32.71 -0.87
C THR A 735 11.97 32.94 -1.62
N THR A 736 11.01 33.72 -1.09
CA THR A 736 9.94 34.36 -1.90
C THR A 736 9.14 35.41 -1.11
N PRO A 737 8.99 36.66 -1.59
CA PRO A 737 7.73 37.37 -1.49
C PRO A 737 6.87 37.04 -2.73
N TYR A 738 5.72 36.41 -2.47
CA TYR A 738 4.63 36.00 -3.38
C TYR A 738 4.78 34.66 -4.12
#